data_AF-A0A819KI54-F1
#
_entry.id   AF-A0A819KI54-F1
#
_cell.length_a   1.000
_cell.length_b   1.000
_cell.length_c   1.000
_cell.angle_alpha   90.00
_cell.angle_beta   90.00
_cell.angle_gamma   90.00
#
_symmetry.space_group_name_H-M   'P 1'
#
loop_
_entity.id
_entity.type
_entity.pdbx_description
1 polymer ?
#
loop_
_entity_poly.entity_id
_entity_poly.type
_entity_poly.pdbx_seq_one_letter_code
_entity_poly.pdbx_strand_id
1 'polypeptide(L)'
;MLRFLVIAVLPGIHCAIGYGLANSMLIEGDDGNIIIDTLESREAATELQKDFQVISSKPVVAIIYTHNHADHVFGAEVLAGNNLSNVKVYSHSKTQKILDATLGIVQQITYQRAARQFGMYLTSENDGINNGIGLNLKYNKDSTSALLYPTNTFDTDRWNLTIAGRDFVLYHAPGETDDQIVIYMPKENVLFAADNIYKAFPNIYAIRGTTTRDAIQWVSSLDLMRNLRSEYLIPSHTKPISGAEYIYETITIYRDAMQFVHDQTVRFMNKGFSPDEIIGNKLIQLPKRLKEHPYLQEFYGTVDWSIRGIFDQYLGWYSGKSSDLNPDAPNVRAQNLIRLGGGSKKVFESAQVAYSEQKYQWCLELTEALCIYPEDLNKSEIIQLQVSTLQKLASLQTSANGRNWYLTKSLEIQGLIEIKPSPAQVTKTILNSSLKKLFMLLSVNLNYHKANDINQLVLFHFQDTNEKFSIHIRNGIADVKYQWPENIQSNPIDMIIEVIKEEIWKQVIAQLAPDSSTQILSVTSELHLSTTSIGERSNSETSEINAIKLNVIAEKVSSKKGPISPRNNYKCGYMKLAKEFVSSLGWAKALFDPSFDKCYCKDCYPTEYPNVTKAGNAEYVIPRGWVRLGLHVDVVTQEQHDIWNKWIVTFHGTTIIAAHSILAHRHFCLPGDKLIDGSVLGIRPGHIPDKKHIYTSPTIAYSSLPVYSPRKEFRSSRTNRVYEVQVVLQCRQKPTSFTAQSETVRAGSKRICPFIPNEKVEYYTDIRSAIVAYGLLVRFYEISDDCDF
;
A
#
# COMPACT_ATOMS: atom_id res chain seq x y z
N MET A 1 36.04 13.74 -12.78
CA MET A 1 35.93 12.65 -11.79
C MET A 1 35.67 11.37 -12.58
N LEU A 2 36.56 10.37 -12.52
CA LEU A 2 36.33 9.10 -13.22
C LEU A 2 35.02 8.49 -12.73
N ARG A 3 34.05 8.35 -13.65
CA ARG A 3 32.68 7.92 -13.34
C ARG A 3 32.62 6.43 -12.99
N PHE A 4 33.51 5.64 -13.60
CA PHE A 4 33.67 4.21 -13.42
C PHE A 4 35.15 3.88 -13.28
N LEU A 5 35.48 2.93 -12.40
CA LEU A 5 36.84 2.53 -12.13
C LEU A 5 36.88 1.04 -11.82
N VAL A 6 37.68 0.28 -12.59
CA VAL A 6 38.07 -1.09 -12.20
C VAL A 6 39.48 -1.04 -11.64
N ILE A 7 39.62 -1.35 -10.35
CA ILE A 7 40.91 -1.38 -9.65
C ILE A 7 41.41 -2.81 -9.66
N ALA A 8 42.58 -3.06 -10.25
CA ALA A 8 43.34 -4.28 -9.99
C ALA A 8 43.94 -4.20 -8.57
N VAL A 9 43.33 -4.89 -7.61
CA VAL A 9 43.75 -4.86 -6.20
C VAL A 9 44.98 -5.74 -6.02
N LEU A 10 44.94 -6.93 -6.62
CA LEU A 10 46.02 -7.92 -6.68
C LEU A 10 46.01 -8.62 -8.04
N PRO A 11 47.08 -9.35 -8.41
CA PRO A 11 47.07 -10.18 -9.62
C PRO A 11 45.87 -11.15 -9.64
N GLY A 12 44.98 -10.94 -10.60
CA GLY A 12 43.76 -11.72 -10.75
C GLY A 12 42.59 -11.36 -9.82
N ILE A 13 42.67 -10.25 -9.07
CA ILE A 13 41.59 -9.76 -8.20
C ILE A 13 41.30 -8.31 -8.53
N HIS A 14 40.10 -8.05 -9.05
CA HIS A 14 39.67 -6.74 -9.52
C HIS A 14 38.39 -6.29 -8.81
N CYS A 15 38.29 -4.99 -8.51
CA CYS A 15 37.14 -4.37 -7.87
C CYS A 15 36.61 -3.25 -8.76
N ALA A 16 35.38 -3.41 -9.26
CA ALA A 16 34.69 -2.41 -10.05
C ALA A 16 33.85 -1.49 -9.15
N ILE A 17 34.08 -0.18 -9.29
CA ILE A 17 33.49 0.87 -8.45
C ILE A 17 32.76 1.87 -9.34
N GLY A 18 31.56 2.25 -8.92
CA GLY A 18 30.75 3.31 -9.56
C GLY A 18 29.85 2.84 -10.70
N TYR A 19 29.90 1.57 -11.10
CA TYR A 19 28.99 1.00 -12.10
C TYR A 19 27.54 0.89 -11.59
N GLY A 20 27.37 0.84 -10.28
CA GLY A 20 26.11 0.87 -9.57
C GLY A 20 26.29 1.48 -8.17
N LEU A 21 25.31 1.24 -7.29
CA LEU A 21 25.43 1.59 -5.87
C LEU A 21 26.51 0.74 -5.19
N ALA A 22 26.47 -0.57 -5.43
CA ALA A 22 27.45 -1.53 -4.97
C ALA A 22 28.65 -1.65 -5.93
N ASN A 23 29.73 -2.17 -5.38
CA ASN A 23 30.87 -2.69 -6.12
C ASN A 23 30.55 -4.10 -6.61
N SER A 24 31.30 -4.54 -7.62
CA SER A 24 31.34 -5.94 -8.04
C SER A 24 32.78 -6.35 -8.25
N MET A 25 33.14 -7.57 -7.85
CA MET A 25 34.52 -8.04 -7.90
C MET A 25 34.65 -9.18 -8.91
N LEU A 26 35.74 -9.13 -9.69
CA LEU A 26 36.13 -10.17 -10.64
C LEU A 26 37.39 -10.88 -10.12
N ILE A 27 37.31 -12.19 -9.94
CA ILE A 27 38.42 -13.05 -9.54
C ILE A 27 38.76 -13.99 -10.69
N GLU A 28 39.99 -13.91 -11.19
CA GLU A 28 40.48 -14.75 -12.28
C GLU A 28 40.98 -16.09 -11.72
N GLY A 29 40.24 -17.17 -11.97
CA GLY A 29 40.66 -18.54 -11.67
C GLY A 29 41.46 -19.17 -12.82
N ASP A 30 41.82 -20.44 -12.67
CA ASP A 30 42.60 -21.22 -13.64
C ASP A 30 41.83 -21.41 -14.95
N ASP A 31 40.60 -21.92 -14.87
CA ASP A 31 39.73 -22.31 -15.98
C ASP A 31 38.46 -21.44 -16.11
N GLY A 32 38.25 -20.48 -15.21
CA GLY A 32 37.06 -19.64 -15.19
C GLY A 32 37.17 -18.42 -14.27
N ASN A 33 36.26 -17.47 -14.45
CA ASN A 33 36.12 -16.29 -13.61
C ASN A 33 35.08 -16.53 -12.50
N ILE A 34 35.33 -15.96 -11.32
CA ILE A 34 34.37 -15.88 -10.22
C ILE A 34 33.96 -14.41 -10.04
N ILE A 35 32.65 -14.16 -9.93
CA ILE A 35 32.12 -12.84 -9.62
C ILE A 35 31.63 -12.82 -8.17
N ILE A 36 31.92 -11.74 -7.44
CA ILE A 36 31.32 -11.49 -6.12
C ILE A 36 30.46 -10.23 -6.25
N ASP A 37 29.17 -10.37 -5.94
CA ASP A 37 28.10 -9.37 -6.14
C ASP A 37 27.93 -8.88 -7.58
N THR A 38 26.71 -8.49 -7.95
CA THR A 38 26.29 -8.39 -9.36
C THR A 38 25.54 -7.12 -9.73
N LEU A 39 25.55 -6.09 -8.89
CA LEU A 39 24.87 -4.80 -9.11
C LEU A 39 23.33 -4.89 -9.08
N GLU A 40 22.68 -3.73 -9.18
CA GLU A 40 21.25 -3.52 -8.95
C GLU A 40 20.35 -3.78 -10.15
N SER A 41 20.90 -3.92 -11.36
CA SER A 41 20.10 -4.07 -12.57
C SER A 41 20.85 -4.71 -13.72
N ARG A 42 20.08 -5.26 -14.67
CA ARG A 42 20.59 -5.71 -15.97
C ARG A 42 21.40 -4.62 -16.65
N GLU A 43 20.92 -3.39 -16.63
CA GLU A 43 21.53 -2.28 -17.34
C GLU A 43 22.91 -1.93 -16.74
N ALA A 44 23.01 -1.85 -15.41
CA ALA A 44 24.28 -1.63 -14.72
C ALA A 44 25.27 -2.78 -14.95
N ALA A 45 24.80 -4.03 -14.85
CA ALA A 45 25.61 -5.20 -15.11
C ALA A 45 26.06 -5.34 -16.56
N THR A 46 25.26 -4.88 -17.53
CA THR A 46 25.63 -4.88 -18.95
C THR A 46 26.75 -3.88 -19.24
N GLU A 47 26.77 -2.75 -18.53
CA GLU A 47 27.86 -1.78 -18.60
C GLU A 47 29.16 -2.40 -18.02
N LEU A 48 29.06 -3.02 -16.85
CA LEU A 48 30.20 -3.66 -16.18
C LEU A 48 30.77 -4.86 -16.95
N GLN A 49 29.90 -5.71 -17.52
CA GLN A 49 30.30 -6.92 -18.22
C GLN A 49 31.34 -6.63 -19.32
N LYS A 50 31.18 -5.50 -20.03
CA LYS A 50 32.10 -5.10 -21.10
C LYS A 50 33.52 -4.94 -20.59
N ASP A 51 33.68 -4.29 -19.43
CA ASP A 51 35.00 -4.02 -18.86
C ASP A 51 35.60 -5.27 -18.20
N PHE A 52 34.78 -6.12 -17.59
CA PHE A 52 35.24 -7.44 -17.11
C PHE A 52 35.70 -8.35 -18.25
N GLN A 53 35.02 -8.35 -19.41
CA GLN A 53 35.43 -9.13 -20.57
C GLN A 53 36.76 -8.65 -21.18
N VAL A 54 37.09 -7.35 -21.08
CA VAL A 54 38.39 -6.80 -21.48
C VAL A 54 39.51 -7.31 -20.57
N ILE A 55 39.22 -7.46 -19.27
CA ILE A 55 40.19 -7.94 -18.27
C ILE A 55 40.42 -9.44 -18.43
N SER A 56 39.35 -10.24 -18.52
CA SER A 56 39.45 -11.69 -18.66
C SER A 56 38.35 -12.23 -19.57
N SER A 57 38.76 -12.95 -20.61
CA SER A 57 37.85 -13.61 -21.57
C SER A 57 37.39 -14.99 -21.11
N LYS A 58 37.81 -15.46 -19.93
CA LYS A 58 37.40 -16.76 -19.38
C LYS A 58 35.90 -16.78 -19.07
N PRO A 59 35.22 -17.93 -19.18
CA PRO A 59 33.82 -18.03 -18.81
C PRO A 59 33.63 -17.76 -17.30
N VAL A 60 32.54 -17.12 -16.92
CA VAL A 60 32.15 -17.02 -15.50
C VAL A 60 31.62 -18.38 -15.05
N VAL A 61 32.33 -19.03 -14.13
CA VAL A 61 31.99 -20.37 -13.63
C VAL A 61 31.28 -20.31 -12.28
N ALA A 62 31.43 -19.22 -11.55
CA ALA A 62 30.78 -18.99 -10.27
C ALA A 62 30.39 -17.54 -10.02
N ILE A 63 29.28 -17.36 -9.32
CA ILE A 63 28.85 -16.10 -8.72
C ILE A 63 28.69 -16.34 -7.23
N ILE A 64 29.20 -15.44 -6.39
CA ILE A 64 29.00 -15.47 -4.94
C ILE A 64 28.20 -14.23 -4.56
N TYR A 65 27.03 -14.41 -3.99
CA TYR A 65 26.29 -13.31 -3.38
C TYR A 65 26.74 -13.14 -1.94
N THR A 66 27.14 -11.92 -1.58
CA THR A 66 27.42 -11.59 -0.18
C THR A 66 26.14 -11.59 0.64
N HIS A 67 25.03 -11.08 0.09
CA HIS A 67 23.71 -11.06 0.74
C HIS A 67 22.57 -10.72 -0.24
N ASN A 68 21.33 -10.71 0.24
CA ASN A 68 20.10 -10.60 -0.56
C ASN A 68 19.77 -9.21 -1.16
N HIS A 69 20.49 -8.14 -0.82
CA HIS A 69 20.08 -6.80 -1.25
C HIS A 69 20.14 -6.63 -2.77
N ALA A 70 19.23 -5.80 -3.30
CA ALA A 70 18.98 -5.64 -4.72
C ALA A 70 20.26 -5.31 -5.52
N ASP A 71 21.09 -4.42 -4.98
CA ASP A 71 22.37 -3.98 -5.53
C ASP A 71 23.47 -5.04 -5.54
N HIS A 72 23.22 -6.25 -5.02
CA HIS A 72 24.18 -7.34 -5.02
C HIS A 72 23.73 -8.50 -5.92
N VAL A 73 22.44 -8.62 -6.25
CA VAL A 73 21.88 -9.84 -6.85
C VAL A 73 21.20 -9.66 -8.21
N PHE A 74 20.91 -8.42 -8.64
CA PHE A 74 20.04 -8.17 -9.79
C PHE A 74 20.72 -8.03 -11.14
N GLY A 75 22.02 -8.25 -11.25
CA GLY A 75 22.73 -8.31 -12.53
C GLY A 75 23.32 -9.68 -12.88
N ALA A 76 23.04 -10.70 -12.09
CA ALA A 76 23.69 -12.00 -12.17
C ALA A 76 23.53 -12.73 -13.52
N GLU A 77 22.34 -12.76 -14.13
CA GLU A 77 22.16 -13.40 -15.45
C GLU A 77 23.03 -12.74 -16.52
N VAL A 78 23.23 -11.42 -16.43
CA VAL A 78 24.09 -10.70 -17.36
C VAL A 78 25.53 -11.12 -17.14
N LEU A 79 26.03 -11.04 -15.91
CA LEU A 79 27.43 -11.33 -15.61
C LEU A 79 27.79 -12.81 -15.83
N ALA A 80 26.84 -13.74 -15.70
CA ALA A 80 27.04 -15.13 -16.08
C ALA A 80 27.35 -15.32 -17.58
N GLY A 81 26.89 -14.38 -18.43
CA GLY A 81 27.21 -14.33 -19.85
C GLY A 81 26.88 -15.63 -20.58
N ASN A 82 27.82 -16.10 -21.42
CA ASN A 82 27.63 -17.29 -22.24
C ASN A 82 27.59 -18.60 -21.44
N ASN A 83 27.89 -18.57 -20.14
CA ASN A 83 27.89 -19.75 -19.27
C ASN A 83 26.66 -19.82 -18.34
N LEU A 84 25.60 -19.05 -18.66
CA LEU A 84 24.38 -18.94 -17.88
C LEU A 84 23.81 -20.29 -17.40
N SER A 85 23.85 -21.33 -18.25
CA SER A 85 23.30 -22.65 -17.91
C SER A 85 24.14 -23.49 -16.95
N ASN A 86 25.43 -23.15 -16.76
CA ASN A 86 26.35 -23.95 -15.94
C ASN A 86 26.97 -23.16 -14.78
N VAL A 87 26.75 -21.84 -14.70
CA VAL A 87 27.27 -21.02 -13.61
C VAL A 87 26.70 -21.49 -12.27
N LYS A 88 27.56 -21.65 -11.28
CA LYS A 88 27.15 -21.96 -9.91
C LYS A 88 26.98 -20.69 -9.11
N VAL A 89 25.87 -20.55 -8.39
CA VAL A 89 25.59 -19.39 -7.56
C VAL A 89 25.68 -19.80 -6.09
N TYR A 90 26.64 -19.21 -5.37
CA TYR A 90 26.93 -19.50 -3.97
C TYR A 90 26.36 -18.40 -3.07
N SER A 91 25.73 -18.79 -1.97
CA SER A 91 25.26 -17.85 -0.93
C SER A 91 25.04 -18.56 0.40
N HIS A 92 24.62 -17.83 1.43
CA HIS A 92 24.05 -18.45 2.63
C HIS A 92 22.67 -19.07 2.32
N SER A 93 22.27 -20.12 3.06
CA SER A 93 20.98 -20.83 2.90
C SER A 93 19.76 -19.93 3.15
N LYS A 94 19.94 -18.87 3.93
CA LYS A 94 18.89 -17.88 4.22
C LYS A 94 18.59 -16.92 3.06
N THR A 95 19.53 -16.72 2.13
CA THR A 95 19.43 -15.67 1.09
C THR A 95 18.17 -15.79 0.26
N GLN A 96 17.85 -16.99 -0.26
CA GLN A 96 16.66 -17.20 -1.08
C GLN A 96 15.37 -16.90 -0.30
N LYS A 97 15.27 -17.35 0.96
CA LYS A 97 14.10 -17.09 1.80
C LYS A 97 13.88 -15.60 2.04
N ILE A 98 14.95 -14.83 2.24
CA ILE A 98 14.85 -13.38 2.46
C ILE A 98 14.53 -12.64 1.16
N LEU A 99 15.10 -13.06 0.02
CA LEU A 99 14.73 -12.55 -1.31
C LEU A 99 13.22 -12.71 -1.56
N ASP A 100 12.68 -13.91 -1.33
CA ASP A 100 11.26 -14.21 -1.52
C ASP A 100 10.35 -13.34 -0.64
N ALA A 101 10.73 -13.14 0.63
CA ALA A 101 9.98 -12.32 1.57
C ALA A 101 10.01 -10.82 1.20
N THR A 102 11.21 -10.30 0.91
CA THR A 102 11.45 -8.87 0.64
C THR A 102 10.80 -8.42 -0.66
N LEU A 103 10.81 -9.28 -1.69
CA LEU A 103 10.21 -8.96 -2.99
C LEU A 103 8.70 -9.21 -3.03
N GLY A 104 8.11 -9.78 -1.98
CA GLY A 104 6.70 -10.12 -1.88
C GLY A 104 5.89 -9.08 -1.08
N ILE A 105 5.80 -9.26 0.23
CA ILE A 105 4.69 -8.77 1.05
C ILE A 105 4.56 -7.24 1.07
N VAL A 106 5.68 -6.53 1.19
CA VAL A 106 5.71 -5.06 1.38
C VAL A 106 6.34 -4.32 0.20
N GLN A 107 6.38 -4.94 -0.99
CA GLN A 107 7.13 -4.42 -2.14
C GLN A 107 6.73 -2.99 -2.53
N GLN A 108 5.42 -2.70 -2.62
CA GLN A 108 4.93 -1.39 -3.08
C GLN A 108 5.34 -0.25 -2.15
N ILE A 109 5.13 -0.40 -0.84
CA ILE A 109 5.51 0.63 0.14
C ILE A 109 7.04 0.75 0.25
N THR A 110 7.76 -0.37 0.15
CA THR A 110 9.23 -0.38 0.16
C THR A 110 9.80 0.37 -1.04
N TYR A 111 9.23 0.19 -2.24
CA TYR A 111 9.63 0.94 -3.45
C TYR A 111 9.46 2.45 -3.25
N GLN A 112 8.30 2.89 -2.75
CA GLN A 112 8.04 4.32 -2.54
C GLN A 112 9.01 4.95 -1.55
N ARG A 113 9.36 4.22 -0.50
CA ARG A 113 10.28 4.69 0.54
C ARG A 113 11.74 4.63 0.08
N ALA A 114 12.12 3.58 -0.66
CA ALA A 114 13.43 3.46 -1.29
C ALA A 114 13.68 4.59 -2.30
N ALA A 115 12.67 4.94 -3.11
CA ALA A 115 12.76 6.06 -4.05
C ALA A 115 13.09 7.39 -3.39
N ARG A 116 12.57 7.64 -2.18
CA ARG A 116 12.90 8.82 -1.37
C ARG A 116 14.30 8.72 -0.76
N GLN A 117 14.63 7.59 -0.12
CA GLN A 117 15.94 7.37 0.51
C GLN A 117 17.09 7.51 -0.50
N PHE A 118 16.94 6.89 -1.67
CA PHE A 118 17.99 6.85 -2.69
C PHE A 118 17.89 8.00 -3.70
N GLY A 119 16.93 8.91 -3.54
CA GLY A 119 16.77 10.05 -4.43
C GLY A 119 16.60 9.66 -5.90
N MET A 120 15.81 8.61 -6.18
CA MET A 120 15.68 8.04 -7.54
C MET A 120 15.14 9.02 -8.60
N TYR A 121 14.54 10.14 -8.15
CA TYR A 121 14.02 11.22 -8.98
C TYR A 121 14.87 12.49 -8.90
N LEU A 122 16.01 12.43 -8.21
CA LEU A 122 16.99 13.50 -8.17
C LEU A 122 18.00 13.31 -9.31
N THR A 123 18.13 14.33 -10.15
CA THR A 123 19.08 14.48 -11.23
C THR A 123 20.13 15.52 -10.84
N SER A 124 21.20 15.65 -11.63
CA SER A 124 22.16 16.75 -11.46
C SER A 124 21.54 18.15 -11.55
N GLU A 125 20.36 18.27 -12.18
CA GLU A 125 19.66 19.55 -12.35
C GLU A 125 18.79 19.93 -11.14
N ASN A 126 18.49 18.99 -10.24
CA ASN A 126 17.68 19.22 -9.05
C ASN A 126 18.36 18.69 -7.76
N ASP A 127 19.68 18.83 -7.71
CA ASP A 127 20.53 18.52 -6.54
C ASP A 127 20.68 17.02 -6.18
N GLY A 128 20.65 16.13 -7.18
CA GLY A 128 21.12 14.74 -7.05
C GLY A 128 22.64 14.66 -7.00
N ILE A 129 23.20 14.17 -5.87
CA ILE A 129 24.65 14.15 -5.61
C ILE A 129 25.18 12.73 -5.43
N ASN A 130 24.81 12.07 -4.34
CA ASN A 130 25.23 10.71 -4.03
C ASN A 130 24.25 9.99 -3.08
N ASN A 131 24.53 8.71 -2.79
CA ASN A 131 23.78 7.87 -1.86
C ASN A 131 24.60 7.49 -0.61
N GLY A 132 25.67 8.23 -0.30
CA GLY A 132 26.54 8.02 0.87
C GLY A 132 27.58 6.92 0.69
N ILE A 133 27.11 5.71 0.36
CA ILE A 133 27.97 4.52 0.15
C ILE A 133 28.34 4.28 -1.32
N GLY A 134 27.69 5.00 -2.25
CA GLY A 134 27.98 4.99 -3.67
C GLY A 134 27.36 6.18 -4.39
N LEU A 135 27.55 6.26 -5.72
CA LEU A 135 27.10 7.41 -6.52
C LEU A 135 25.59 7.49 -6.62
N ASN A 136 24.92 6.43 -7.07
CA ASN A 136 23.46 6.40 -7.11
C ASN A 136 23.00 4.95 -7.30
N LEU A 137 21.77 4.67 -6.87
CA LEU A 137 21.10 3.42 -7.21
C LEU A 137 20.59 3.53 -8.66
N LYS A 138 21.20 2.79 -9.60
CA LYS A 138 20.79 2.68 -11.01
C LYS A 138 19.61 1.72 -11.16
N TYR A 139 18.54 2.02 -10.45
CA TYR A 139 17.28 1.29 -10.50
C TYR A 139 16.14 2.31 -10.64
N ASN A 140 15.61 2.50 -11.83
CA ASN A 140 14.56 3.47 -12.14
C ASN A 140 13.31 2.78 -12.74
N LYS A 141 12.38 3.56 -13.29
CA LYS A 141 11.12 3.05 -13.88
C LYS A 141 11.31 2.11 -15.09
N ASP A 142 12.48 2.15 -15.73
CA ASP A 142 12.83 1.38 -16.93
C ASP A 142 13.85 0.26 -16.63
N SER A 143 14.36 0.18 -15.40
CA SER A 143 15.33 -0.84 -14.99
C SER A 143 14.73 -2.23 -14.88
N THR A 144 15.56 -3.24 -15.15
CA THR A 144 15.14 -4.64 -15.15
C THR A 144 16.04 -5.50 -14.27
N SER A 145 15.43 -6.41 -13.50
CA SER A 145 16.16 -7.40 -12.71
C SER A 145 16.65 -8.56 -13.60
N ALA A 146 17.85 -9.04 -13.33
CA ALA A 146 18.51 -10.18 -13.96
C ALA A 146 19.06 -11.12 -12.86
N LEU A 147 18.15 -11.60 -11.99
CA LEU A 147 18.47 -12.43 -10.83
C LEU A 147 18.71 -13.89 -11.23
N LEU A 148 19.76 -14.50 -10.69
CA LEU A 148 19.90 -15.96 -10.62
C LEU A 148 19.71 -16.44 -9.19
N TYR A 149 18.89 -17.46 -8.95
CA TYR A 149 18.75 -18.02 -7.61
C TYR A 149 20.01 -18.81 -7.20
N PRO A 150 20.38 -18.82 -5.90
CA PRO A 150 21.47 -19.64 -5.39
C PRO A 150 21.30 -21.13 -5.73
N THR A 151 22.34 -21.76 -6.28
CA THR A 151 22.40 -23.20 -6.58
C THR A 151 23.14 -23.97 -5.50
N ASN A 152 24.00 -23.28 -4.74
CA ASN A 152 24.91 -23.85 -3.76
C ASN A 152 24.81 -23.00 -2.49
N THR A 153 24.35 -23.59 -1.39
CA THR A 153 24.18 -22.87 -0.14
C THR A 153 24.78 -23.61 1.04
N PHE A 154 25.07 -22.87 2.10
CA PHE A 154 25.53 -23.39 3.39
C PHE A 154 24.77 -22.73 4.54
N ASP A 155 24.66 -23.43 5.67
CA ASP A 155 23.94 -23.03 6.88
C ASP A 155 24.80 -23.17 8.15
N THR A 156 26.11 -23.23 7.98
CA THR A 156 27.12 -23.33 9.06
C THR A 156 27.90 -22.03 9.18
N ASP A 157 28.66 -21.86 10.27
CA ASP A 157 29.45 -20.63 10.50
C ASP A 157 30.51 -20.37 9.42
N ARG A 158 31.00 -21.42 8.75
CA ARG A 158 32.01 -21.30 7.70
C ARG A 158 31.93 -22.41 6.65
N TRP A 159 32.33 -22.08 5.43
CA TRP A 159 32.48 -23.03 4.33
C TRP A 159 33.78 -22.80 3.58
N ASN A 160 34.65 -23.83 3.60
CA ASN A 160 35.88 -23.85 2.80
C ASN A 160 35.56 -24.42 1.41
N LEU A 161 35.98 -23.73 0.37
CA LEU A 161 35.73 -24.16 -1.01
C LEU A 161 36.84 -23.70 -1.95
N THR A 162 37.09 -24.51 -2.97
CA THR A 162 37.98 -24.19 -4.08
C THR A 162 37.15 -24.07 -5.35
N ILE A 163 37.22 -22.90 -6.01
CA ILE A 163 36.54 -22.65 -7.28
C ILE A 163 37.60 -22.19 -8.29
N ALA A 164 37.69 -22.87 -9.44
CA ALA A 164 38.64 -22.55 -10.50
C ALA A 164 40.07 -22.33 -9.98
N GLY A 165 40.56 -23.24 -9.11
CA GLY A 165 41.90 -23.18 -8.54
C GLY A 165 42.13 -22.15 -7.42
N ARG A 166 41.12 -21.33 -7.09
CA ARG A 166 41.19 -20.33 -6.01
C ARG A 166 40.53 -20.84 -4.74
N ASP A 167 41.20 -20.67 -3.60
CA ASP A 167 40.70 -21.10 -2.30
C ASP A 167 39.95 -19.96 -1.60
N PHE A 168 38.75 -20.26 -1.13
CA PHE A 168 37.88 -19.34 -0.42
C PHE A 168 37.43 -19.94 0.92
N VAL A 169 37.24 -19.07 1.90
CA VAL A 169 36.51 -19.35 3.13
C VAL A 169 35.36 -18.37 3.21
N LEU A 170 34.14 -18.88 3.08
CA LEU A 170 32.92 -18.10 3.27
C LEU A 170 32.53 -18.20 4.74
N TYR A 171 32.43 -17.09 5.43
CA TYR A 171 31.95 -17.05 6.80
C TYR A 171 30.53 -16.50 6.83
N HIS A 172 29.64 -17.14 7.60
CA HIS A 172 28.38 -16.51 7.97
C HIS A 172 28.69 -15.36 8.93
N ALA A 173 28.47 -14.13 8.47
CA ALA A 173 28.86 -12.90 9.17
C ALA A 173 27.71 -11.89 9.10
N PRO A 174 26.60 -12.17 9.79
CA PRO A 174 25.40 -11.34 9.75
C PRO A 174 25.67 -9.93 10.28
N GLY A 175 25.04 -8.94 9.65
CA GLY A 175 25.18 -7.52 10.03
C GLY A 175 24.16 -6.64 9.31
N GLU A 176 24.49 -6.20 8.08
CA GLU A 176 23.55 -5.46 7.23
C GLU A 176 22.27 -6.27 6.97
N THR A 177 22.41 -7.59 6.79
CA THR A 177 21.32 -8.58 6.78
C THR A 177 21.73 -9.87 7.49
N ASP A 178 20.75 -10.70 7.86
CA ASP A 178 20.97 -11.98 8.58
C ASP A 178 21.54 -13.10 7.69
N ASP A 179 21.40 -13.01 6.36
CA ASP A 179 22.03 -13.94 5.42
C ASP A 179 23.43 -13.54 4.98
N GLN A 180 23.96 -12.44 5.49
CA GLN A 180 25.22 -11.88 5.02
C GLN A 180 26.41 -12.80 5.28
N ILE A 181 27.28 -12.89 4.28
CA ILE A 181 28.55 -13.60 4.34
C ILE A 181 29.71 -12.66 4.05
N VAL A 182 30.85 -12.92 4.68
CA VAL A 182 32.14 -12.35 4.26
C VAL A 182 33.01 -13.45 3.66
N ILE A 183 33.87 -13.10 2.71
CA ILE A 183 34.67 -14.07 1.96
C ILE A 183 36.15 -13.78 2.24
N TYR A 184 36.91 -14.79 2.64
CA TYR A 184 38.34 -14.68 2.89
C TYR A 184 39.13 -15.59 1.96
N MET A 185 40.14 -15.04 1.29
CA MET A 185 41.08 -15.79 0.46
C MET A 185 42.42 -15.91 1.20
N PRO A 186 42.73 -17.08 1.82
CA PRO A 186 43.86 -17.20 2.74
C PRO A 186 45.22 -17.12 2.06
N LYS A 187 45.34 -17.54 0.78
CA LYS A 187 46.60 -17.50 0.03
C LYS A 187 46.99 -16.07 -0.33
N GLU A 188 46.02 -15.27 -0.76
CA GLU A 188 46.18 -13.88 -1.16
C GLU A 188 46.06 -12.90 0.02
N ASN A 189 45.61 -13.39 1.18
CA ASN A 189 45.35 -12.63 2.39
C ASN A 189 44.37 -11.45 2.18
N VAL A 190 43.25 -11.74 1.50
CA VAL A 190 42.22 -10.76 1.12
C VAL A 190 40.89 -11.09 1.79
N LEU A 191 40.25 -10.08 2.40
CA LEU A 191 38.92 -10.14 2.93
C LEU A 191 37.94 -9.32 2.07
N PHE A 192 36.93 -9.97 1.50
CA PHE A 192 35.77 -9.30 0.93
C PHE A 192 34.73 -9.11 2.03
N ALA A 193 34.50 -7.86 2.40
CA ALA A 193 33.84 -7.50 3.64
C ALA A 193 32.31 -7.36 3.55
N ALA A 194 31.73 -7.58 2.37
CA ALA A 194 30.33 -7.31 2.09
C ALA A 194 29.95 -5.88 2.54
N ASP A 195 28.76 -5.73 3.14
CA ASP A 195 28.27 -4.47 3.69
C ASP A 195 28.54 -4.35 5.19
N ASN A 196 29.34 -5.24 5.78
CA ASN A 196 29.69 -5.12 7.20
C ASN A 196 30.57 -3.90 7.48
N ILE A 197 31.30 -3.39 6.48
CA ILE A 197 32.08 -2.17 6.60
C ILE A 197 32.16 -1.43 5.25
N TYR A 198 31.91 -0.13 5.30
CA TYR A 198 32.11 0.83 4.22
C TYR A 198 32.51 2.17 4.84
N LYS A 199 33.01 3.11 4.03
CA LYS A 199 33.49 4.42 4.51
C LYS A 199 32.37 5.41 4.87
N ALA A 200 31.45 5.00 5.75
CA ALA A 200 30.38 5.79 6.35
C ALA A 200 29.86 5.10 7.62
N PHE A 201 29.26 5.85 8.53
CA PHE A 201 28.58 5.29 9.71
C PHE A 201 27.51 4.28 9.27
N PRO A 202 27.45 3.09 9.89
CA PRO A 202 26.58 2.02 9.44
C PRO A 202 25.13 2.42 9.63
N ASN A 203 24.30 1.97 8.69
CA ASN A 203 22.87 2.14 8.82
C ASN A 203 22.37 1.01 9.71
N ILE A 204 22.09 1.22 11.01
CA ILE A 204 21.49 0.16 11.86
C ILE A 204 19.98 0.04 11.54
N TYR A 205 19.34 1.16 11.19
CA TYR A 205 17.94 1.17 10.74
C TYR A 205 17.79 1.97 9.44
N ALA A 206 17.47 1.27 8.34
CA ALA A 206 17.25 1.91 7.07
C ALA A 206 15.91 2.65 7.06
N ILE A 207 15.95 3.97 6.88
CA ILE A 207 14.74 4.82 6.87
C ILE A 207 13.74 4.46 5.76
N ARG A 208 14.16 3.70 4.73
CA ARG A 208 13.24 3.08 3.75
C ARG A 208 12.29 2.04 4.36
N GLY A 209 12.52 1.58 5.59
CA GLY A 209 11.67 0.63 6.30
C GLY A 209 12.08 -0.82 6.03
N THR A 210 12.95 -1.34 6.89
CA THR A 210 13.31 -2.76 6.99
C THR A 210 13.26 -3.17 8.45
N THR A 211 13.41 -4.47 8.75
CA THR A 211 13.73 -4.88 10.11
C THR A 211 14.98 -4.16 10.59
N THR A 212 15.01 -3.84 11.88
CA THR A 212 16.20 -3.30 12.53
C THR A 212 17.32 -4.35 12.48
N ARG A 213 18.56 -3.88 12.34
CA ARG A 213 19.73 -4.74 12.30
C ARG A 213 20.22 -4.96 13.72
N ASP A 214 20.60 -6.19 14.02
CA ASP A 214 21.17 -6.51 15.33
C ASP A 214 22.60 -5.96 15.43
N ALA A 215 22.74 -4.89 16.20
CA ALA A 215 24.02 -4.19 16.35
C ALA A 215 25.10 -5.07 17.01
N ILE A 216 24.75 -5.95 17.95
CA ILE A 216 25.71 -6.79 18.67
C ILE A 216 26.12 -7.99 17.83
N GLN A 217 25.18 -8.55 17.06
CA GLN A 217 25.50 -9.56 16.06
C GLN A 217 26.47 -9.00 15.01
N TRP A 218 26.23 -7.78 14.51
CA TRP A 218 27.15 -7.13 13.57
C TRP A 218 28.53 -6.85 14.20
N VAL A 219 28.58 -6.41 15.47
CA VAL A 219 29.86 -6.26 16.20
C VAL A 219 30.63 -7.59 16.25
N SER A 220 29.94 -8.71 16.45
CA SER A 220 30.54 -10.05 16.45
C SER A 220 31.11 -10.43 15.08
N SER A 221 30.42 -10.08 14.00
CA SER A 221 30.93 -10.23 12.62
C SER A 221 32.16 -9.37 12.36
N LEU A 222 32.20 -8.14 12.88
CA LEU A 222 33.38 -7.27 12.81
C LEU A 222 34.55 -7.83 13.63
N ASP A 223 34.27 -8.48 14.78
CA ASP A 223 35.27 -9.19 15.56
C ASP A 223 35.92 -10.34 14.80
N LEU A 224 35.10 -11.17 14.14
CA LEU A 224 35.59 -12.20 13.24
C LEU A 224 36.51 -11.59 12.17
N MET A 225 36.04 -10.55 11.48
CA MET A 225 36.76 -9.92 10.38
C MET A 225 38.12 -9.33 10.81
N ARG A 226 38.18 -8.58 11.91
CA ARG A 226 39.47 -8.01 12.37
C ARG A 226 40.46 -9.10 12.81
N ASN A 227 39.97 -10.20 13.37
CA ASN A 227 40.81 -11.30 13.85
C ASN A 227 41.42 -12.13 12.71
N LEU A 228 40.91 -12.01 11.48
CA LEU A 228 41.55 -12.60 10.30
C LEU A 228 42.89 -11.92 9.96
N ARG A 229 43.13 -10.68 10.43
CA ARG A 229 44.36 -9.91 10.17
C ARG A 229 44.71 -9.83 8.67
N SER A 230 43.68 -9.60 7.84
CA SER A 230 43.80 -9.53 6.39
C SER A 230 44.70 -8.39 5.92
N GLU A 231 45.56 -8.61 4.92
CA GLU A 231 46.41 -7.56 4.34
C GLU A 231 45.62 -6.65 3.39
N TYR A 232 44.56 -7.16 2.77
CA TYR A 232 43.67 -6.39 1.91
C TYR A 232 42.23 -6.57 2.33
N LEU A 233 41.45 -5.47 2.29
CA LEU A 233 40.01 -5.49 2.53
C LEU A 233 39.29 -4.83 1.36
N ILE A 234 38.36 -5.56 0.75
CA ILE A 234 37.54 -5.13 -0.39
C ILE A 234 36.07 -5.10 0.07
N PRO A 235 35.49 -3.92 0.33
CA PRO A 235 34.08 -3.81 0.70
C PRO A 235 33.17 -3.87 -0.53
N SER A 236 31.90 -4.27 -0.34
CA SER A 236 30.89 -4.22 -1.41
C SER A 236 30.41 -2.79 -1.69
N HIS A 237 30.83 -1.80 -0.89
CA HIS A 237 30.68 -0.37 -1.19
C HIS A 237 31.94 0.42 -0.84
N THR A 238 32.15 1.56 -1.49
CA THR A 238 33.34 2.43 -1.30
C THR A 238 34.65 1.77 -1.77
N LYS A 239 35.82 2.27 -1.34
CA LYS A 239 37.11 1.84 -1.92
C LYS A 239 37.79 0.73 -1.11
N PRO A 240 38.51 -0.20 -1.76
CA PRO A 240 39.43 -1.13 -1.10
C PRO A 240 40.50 -0.40 -0.26
N ILE A 241 41.01 -1.09 0.75
CA ILE A 241 42.13 -0.66 1.59
C ILE A 241 43.14 -1.80 1.78
N SER A 242 44.37 -1.43 2.15
CA SER A 242 45.47 -2.37 2.36
C SER A 242 46.27 -2.03 3.63
N GLY A 243 47.02 -3.01 4.14
CA GLY A 243 47.81 -2.93 5.35
C GLY A 243 47.07 -3.54 6.54
N ALA A 244 47.54 -4.70 7.01
CA ALA A 244 46.86 -5.47 8.05
C ALA A 244 46.58 -4.68 9.35
N GLU A 245 47.50 -3.83 9.80
CA GLU A 245 47.28 -3.03 11.01
C GLU A 245 46.26 -1.92 10.79
N TYR A 246 46.34 -1.21 9.65
CA TYR A 246 45.37 -0.18 9.32
C TYR A 246 43.95 -0.77 9.18
N ILE A 247 43.82 -1.96 8.59
CA ILE A 247 42.54 -2.68 8.49
C ILE A 247 42.04 -3.08 9.88
N TYR A 248 42.90 -3.66 10.72
CA TYR A 248 42.55 -4.05 12.09
C TYR A 248 42.05 -2.84 12.92
N GLU A 249 42.78 -1.73 12.86
CA GLU A 249 42.41 -0.48 13.54
C GLU A 249 41.11 0.11 13.00
N THR A 250 40.93 0.10 11.68
CA THR A 250 39.72 0.63 11.03
C THR A 250 38.48 -0.17 11.44
N ILE A 251 38.54 -1.51 11.38
CA ILE A 251 37.45 -2.37 11.83
C ILE A 251 37.21 -2.22 13.34
N THR A 252 38.28 -2.06 14.14
CA THR A 252 38.18 -1.84 15.59
C THR A 252 37.46 -0.53 15.91
N ILE A 253 37.79 0.56 15.23
CA ILE A 253 37.08 1.84 15.40
C ILE A 253 35.61 1.71 14.97
N TYR A 254 35.34 0.99 13.88
CA TYR A 254 33.98 0.77 13.38
C TYR A 254 33.11 0.00 14.39
N ARG A 255 33.59 -1.16 14.86
CA ARG A 255 32.88 -1.98 15.86
C ARG A 255 32.69 -1.24 17.18
N ASP A 256 33.69 -0.48 17.62
CA ASP A 256 33.65 0.22 18.91
C ASP A 256 32.59 1.33 18.89
N ALA A 257 32.43 2.02 17.74
CA ALA A 257 31.37 3.00 17.57
C ALA A 257 29.98 2.37 17.58
N MET A 258 29.80 1.23 16.92
CA MET A 258 28.53 0.50 16.94
C MET A 258 28.17 0.03 18.34
N GLN A 259 29.11 -0.63 19.03
CA GLN A 259 28.92 -1.09 20.40
C GLN A 259 28.66 0.08 21.35
N PHE A 260 29.39 1.20 21.19
CA PHE A 260 29.15 2.40 22.00
C PHE A 260 27.71 2.90 21.86
N VAL A 261 27.22 3.07 20.63
CA VAL A 261 25.85 3.55 20.40
C VAL A 261 24.83 2.56 20.97
N HIS A 262 25.04 1.26 20.77
CA HIS A 262 24.22 0.21 21.39
C HIS A 262 24.18 0.33 22.92
N ASP A 263 25.34 0.23 23.57
CA ASP A 263 25.45 0.14 25.02
C ASP A 263 24.94 1.40 25.70
N GLN A 264 25.21 2.58 25.13
CA GLN A 264 24.69 3.83 25.66
C GLN A 264 23.18 3.96 25.46
N THR A 265 22.64 3.49 24.33
CA THR A 265 21.18 3.47 24.10
C THR A 265 20.49 2.61 25.15
N VAL A 266 20.95 1.36 25.33
CA VAL A 266 20.43 0.43 26.35
C VAL A 266 20.57 1.02 27.76
N ARG A 267 21.70 1.66 28.07
CA ARG A 267 21.90 2.33 29.36
C ARG A 267 20.87 3.42 29.63
N PHE A 268 20.50 4.25 28.64
CA PHE A 268 19.49 5.30 28.83
C PHE A 268 18.06 4.76 28.80
N MET A 269 17.79 3.71 28.04
CA MET A 269 16.52 2.96 28.13
C MET A 269 16.29 2.43 29.55
N ASN A 270 17.32 1.82 30.15
CA ASN A 270 17.25 1.34 31.54
C ASN A 270 17.06 2.45 32.57
N LYS A 271 17.30 3.71 32.19
CA LYS A 271 17.01 4.90 33.01
C LYS A 271 15.62 5.50 32.72
N GLY A 272 14.84 4.88 31.84
CA GLY A 272 13.47 5.30 31.50
C GLY A 272 13.35 6.36 30.41
N PHE A 273 14.43 6.64 29.66
CA PHE A 273 14.37 7.64 28.57
C PHE A 273 13.81 7.04 27.28
N SER A 274 12.96 7.79 26.59
CA SER A 274 12.52 7.45 25.23
C SER A 274 13.57 7.82 24.17
N PRO A 275 13.49 7.30 22.93
CA PRO A 275 14.42 7.67 21.86
C PRO A 275 14.49 9.17 21.61
N ASP A 276 13.34 9.85 21.62
CA ASP A 276 13.25 11.30 21.40
C ASP A 276 13.95 12.09 22.51
N GLU A 277 13.92 11.60 23.76
CA GLU A 277 14.61 12.26 24.87
C GLU A 277 16.11 12.02 24.83
N ILE A 278 16.55 10.82 24.43
CA ILE A 278 17.97 10.50 24.24
C ILE A 278 18.57 11.40 23.16
N ILE A 279 17.90 11.49 22.00
CA ILE A 279 18.33 12.26 20.84
C ILE A 279 18.20 13.77 21.11
N GLY A 280 17.02 14.21 21.55
CA GLY A 280 16.71 15.63 21.76
C GLY A 280 17.59 16.29 22.83
N ASN A 281 17.91 15.57 23.90
CA ASN A 281 18.83 16.05 24.94
C ASN A 281 20.31 15.77 24.62
N LYS A 282 20.61 15.17 23.46
CA LYS A 282 21.96 14.82 22.99
C LYS A 282 22.76 14.01 24.03
N LEU A 283 22.08 13.05 24.67
CA LEU A 283 22.65 12.24 25.76
C LEU A 283 23.74 11.28 25.27
N ILE A 284 23.71 10.90 24.00
CA ILE A 284 24.69 10.02 23.36
C ILE A 284 25.42 10.82 22.28
N GLN A 285 26.73 10.92 22.42
CA GLN A 285 27.62 11.52 21.43
C GLN A 285 28.87 10.65 21.34
N LEU A 286 29.29 10.32 20.12
CA LEU A 286 30.50 9.55 19.90
C LEU A 286 31.71 10.27 20.54
N PRO A 287 32.59 9.55 21.25
CA PRO A 287 33.88 10.08 21.68
C PRO A 287 34.66 10.67 20.50
N LYS A 288 35.45 11.72 20.75
CA LYS A 288 36.16 12.50 19.72
C LYS A 288 36.86 11.62 18.68
N ARG A 289 37.63 10.62 19.12
CA ARG A 289 38.35 9.68 18.25
C ARG A 289 37.43 8.93 17.28
N LEU A 290 36.24 8.51 17.73
CA LEU A 290 35.27 7.81 16.89
C LEU A 290 34.54 8.80 15.97
N LYS A 291 34.09 9.93 16.52
CA LYS A 291 33.35 10.96 15.79
C LYS A 291 34.13 11.54 14.59
N GLU A 292 35.43 11.76 14.75
CA GLU A 292 36.28 12.36 13.71
C GLU A 292 36.82 11.33 12.70
N HIS A 293 36.59 10.03 12.93
CA HIS A 293 37.15 9.00 12.07
C HIS A 293 36.47 8.98 10.69
N PRO A 294 37.22 8.91 9.57
CA PRO A 294 36.64 8.98 8.22
C PRO A 294 35.61 7.88 7.89
N TYR A 295 35.69 6.72 8.54
CA TYR A 295 34.72 5.63 8.35
C TYR A 295 33.43 5.79 9.18
N LEU A 296 33.38 6.76 10.07
CA LEU A 296 32.25 6.97 10.99
C LEU A 296 31.50 8.28 10.73
N GLN A 297 31.81 8.94 9.61
CA GLN A 297 31.04 10.10 9.17
C GLN A 297 29.64 9.64 8.76
N GLU A 298 28.61 10.37 9.19
CA GLU A 298 27.20 10.01 9.05
C GLU A 298 26.67 10.27 7.62
N PHE A 299 27.37 9.79 6.59
CA PHE A 299 26.99 9.95 5.19
C PHE A 299 25.88 8.98 4.74
N TYR A 300 25.63 7.91 5.50
CA TYR A 300 24.63 6.89 5.17
C TYR A 300 23.70 6.62 6.35
N GLY A 301 24.16 5.89 7.37
CA GLY A 301 23.50 5.80 8.66
C GLY A 301 23.79 7.03 9.54
N THR A 302 23.02 7.16 10.62
CA THR A 302 23.26 8.16 11.68
C THR A 302 23.16 7.49 13.05
N VAL A 303 23.80 8.10 14.05
CA VAL A 303 23.69 7.75 15.46
C VAL A 303 22.24 7.87 15.90
N ASP A 304 21.56 8.95 15.54
CA ASP A 304 20.17 9.21 15.93
C ASP A 304 19.20 8.13 15.42
N TRP A 305 19.35 7.69 14.16
CA TRP A 305 18.50 6.62 13.62
C TRP A 305 18.88 5.26 14.20
N SER A 306 20.14 5.07 14.55
CA SER A 306 20.62 3.86 15.23
C SER A 306 20.05 3.72 16.63
N ILE A 307 19.97 4.82 17.40
CA ILE A 307 19.31 4.85 18.71
C ILE A 307 17.85 4.38 18.60
N ARG A 308 17.12 4.85 17.58
CA ARG A 308 15.74 4.40 17.32
C ARG A 308 15.67 2.92 16.96
N GLY A 309 16.57 2.46 16.10
CA GLY A 309 16.63 1.05 15.69
C GLY A 309 16.93 0.11 16.85
N ILE A 310 17.90 0.47 17.71
CA ILE A 310 18.24 -0.30 18.91
C ILE A 310 17.08 -0.29 19.90
N PHE A 311 16.44 0.86 20.13
CA PHE A 311 15.26 0.92 21.00
C PHE A 311 14.14 -0.01 20.50
N ASP A 312 13.80 0.06 19.21
CA ASP A 312 12.77 -0.77 18.59
C ASP A 312 13.10 -2.27 18.68
N GLN A 313 14.37 -2.65 18.53
CA GLN A 313 14.82 -4.04 18.69
C GLN A 313 14.53 -4.61 20.08
N TYR A 314 14.69 -3.82 21.15
CA TYR A 314 14.53 -4.29 22.53
C TYR A 314 13.14 -4.04 23.12
N LEU A 315 12.53 -2.89 22.83
CA LEU A 315 11.29 -2.41 23.46
C LEU A 315 10.15 -2.17 22.45
N GLY A 316 10.43 -2.27 21.15
CA GLY A 316 9.45 -2.01 20.09
C GLY A 316 9.09 -0.53 19.95
N TRP A 317 7.89 -0.29 19.43
CA TRP A 317 7.41 1.04 19.05
C TRP A 317 6.98 1.93 20.23
N TYR A 318 6.58 1.32 21.36
CA TYR A 318 5.96 2.05 22.46
C TYR A 318 7.02 2.71 23.36
N SER A 319 6.96 4.04 23.47
CA SER A 319 7.96 4.82 24.21
C SER A 319 7.89 4.67 25.73
N GLY A 320 6.81 4.10 26.27
CA GLY A 320 6.48 4.12 27.70
C GLY A 320 5.59 5.28 28.13
N LYS A 321 5.42 6.32 27.31
CA LYS A 321 4.54 7.47 27.61
C LYS A 321 3.09 7.11 27.34
N SER A 322 2.20 7.34 28.31
CA SER A 322 0.78 7.00 28.16
C SER A 322 0.09 7.66 26.97
N SER A 323 0.55 8.85 26.55
CA SER A 323 0.06 9.55 25.35
C SER A 323 0.32 8.80 24.04
N ASP A 324 1.35 7.96 24.04
CA ASP A 324 1.82 7.27 22.83
C ASP A 324 1.12 5.93 22.68
N LEU A 325 0.42 5.43 23.71
CA LEU A 325 -0.22 4.12 23.69
C LEU A 325 -1.41 4.07 22.72
N ASN A 326 -2.20 5.15 22.67
CA ASN A 326 -3.37 5.29 21.80
C ASN A 326 -3.46 6.74 21.29
N PRO A 327 -2.54 7.18 20.41
CA PRO A 327 -2.56 8.55 19.93
C PRO A 327 -3.79 8.78 19.03
N ASP A 328 -4.37 9.98 19.13
CA ASP A 328 -5.37 10.45 18.17
C ASP A 328 -4.85 10.31 16.73
N ALA A 329 -5.77 10.07 15.79
CA ALA A 329 -5.44 10.03 14.37
C ALA A 329 -4.76 11.34 13.91
N PRO A 330 -3.82 11.31 12.94
CA PRO A 330 -3.05 12.49 12.54
C PRO A 330 -3.90 13.71 12.19
N ASN A 331 -5.07 13.48 11.59
CA ASN A 331 -6.01 14.52 11.24
C ASN A 331 -6.65 15.19 12.48
N VAL A 332 -7.05 14.39 13.49
CA VAL A 332 -7.57 14.92 14.75
C VAL A 332 -6.50 15.71 15.50
N ARG A 333 -5.26 15.21 15.53
CA ARG A 333 -4.13 15.93 16.13
C ARG A 333 -3.87 17.27 15.44
N ALA A 334 -3.88 17.30 14.10
CA ALA A 334 -3.69 18.52 13.32
C ALA A 334 -4.79 19.56 13.63
N GLN A 335 -6.06 19.15 13.67
CA GLN A 335 -7.17 20.04 14.07
C GLN A 335 -6.98 20.61 15.47
N ASN A 336 -6.61 19.76 16.43
CA ASN A 336 -6.40 20.18 17.81
C ASN A 336 -5.23 21.17 17.95
N LEU A 337 -4.12 20.92 17.24
CA LEU A 337 -2.97 21.82 17.19
C LEU A 337 -3.35 23.19 16.60
N ILE A 338 -4.08 23.20 15.48
CA ILE A 338 -4.52 24.43 14.82
C ILE A 338 -5.47 25.23 15.72
N ARG A 339 -6.43 24.55 16.34
CA ARG A 339 -7.37 25.18 17.29
C ARG A 339 -6.64 25.77 18.49
N LEU A 340 -5.69 25.04 19.07
CA LEU A 340 -4.89 25.50 20.20
C LEU A 340 -4.04 26.73 19.83
N GLY A 341 -3.47 26.75 18.62
CA GLY A 341 -2.71 27.87 18.07
C GLY A 341 -3.55 29.09 17.68
N GLY A 342 -4.87 29.06 17.87
CA GLY A 342 -5.77 30.17 17.59
C GLY A 342 -6.22 30.28 16.13
N GLY A 343 -6.26 29.16 15.40
CA GLY A 343 -6.73 29.06 14.03
C GLY A 343 -5.61 29.01 12.99
N SER A 344 -5.92 28.56 11.76
CA SER A 344 -4.92 28.27 10.73
C SER A 344 -4.01 29.47 10.42
N LYS A 345 -4.56 30.68 10.35
CA LYS A 345 -3.78 31.90 10.07
C LYS A 345 -2.67 32.16 11.10
N LYS A 346 -2.99 32.08 12.40
CA LYS A 346 -2.01 32.30 13.47
C LYS A 346 -0.95 31.20 13.52
N VAL A 347 -1.35 29.96 13.22
CA VAL A 347 -0.40 28.84 13.12
C VAL A 347 0.52 29.01 11.91
N PHE A 348 0.01 29.51 10.79
CA PHE A 348 0.85 29.81 9.63
C PHE A 348 1.83 30.95 9.89
N GLU A 349 1.40 32.03 10.54
CA GLU A 349 2.29 33.10 11.03
C GLU A 349 3.37 32.52 11.97
N SER A 350 2.98 31.62 12.89
CA SER A 350 3.91 30.92 13.77
C SER A 350 4.90 30.02 13.02
N ALA A 351 4.46 29.38 11.94
CA ALA A 351 5.33 28.58 11.07
C ALA A 351 6.35 29.46 10.34
N GLN A 352 5.96 30.65 9.88
CA GLN A 352 6.86 31.63 9.26
C GLN A 352 7.90 32.15 10.27
N VAL A 353 7.49 32.41 11.51
CA VAL A 353 8.41 32.76 12.60
C VAL A 353 9.36 31.60 12.91
N ALA A 354 8.86 30.37 13.01
CA ALA A 354 9.70 29.20 13.22
C ALA A 354 10.75 29.04 12.11
N TYR A 355 10.38 29.32 10.86
CA TYR A 355 11.31 29.31 9.73
C TYR A 355 12.39 30.40 9.85
N SER A 356 12.01 31.64 10.20
CA SER A 356 12.98 32.75 10.34
C SER A 356 13.93 32.55 11.52
N GLU A 357 13.46 31.92 12.59
CA GLU A 357 14.26 31.50 13.75
C GLU A 357 15.06 30.21 13.54
N GLN A 358 15.05 29.65 12.32
CA GLN A 358 15.75 28.41 11.96
C GLN A 358 15.28 27.15 12.71
N LYS A 359 14.08 27.19 13.30
CA LYS A 359 13.40 26.04 13.93
C LYS A 359 12.69 25.21 12.85
N TYR A 360 13.46 24.72 11.88
CA TYR A 360 12.92 24.12 10.66
C TYR A 360 12.10 22.86 10.92
N GLN A 361 12.49 22.00 11.86
CA GLN A 361 11.71 20.82 12.21
C GLN A 361 10.32 21.20 12.72
N TRP A 362 10.24 22.22 13.58
CA TRP A 362 8.95 22.73 14.09
C TRP A 362 8.12 23.40 13.00
N CYS A 363 8.76 24.19 12.13
CA CYS A 363 8.08 24.75 10.94
C CYS A 363 7.48 23.63 10.07
N LEU A 364 8.20 22.53 9.87
CA LEU A 364 7.72 21.39 9.10
C LEU A 364 6.49 20.76 9.76
N GLU A 365 6.51 20.51 11.06
CA GLU A 365 5.35 19.97 11.80
C GLU A 365 4.11 20.87 11.68
N LEU A 366 4.28 22.19 11.82
CA LEU A 366 3.18 23.15 11.67
C LEU A 366 2.62 23.16 10.24
N THR A 367 3.49 23.19 9.23
CA THR A 367 3.06 23.19 7.83
C THR A 367 2.41 21.86 7.41
N GLU A 368 2.84 20.72 7.97
CA GLU A 368 2.17 19.43 7.77
C GLU A 368 0.75 19.43 8.34
N ALA A 369 0.56 19.93 9.56
CA ALA A 369 -0.77 20.06 10.15
C ALA A 369 -1.69 20.97 9.32
N LEU A 370 -1.17 22.12 8.87
CA LEU A 370 -1.87 23.05 7.99
C LEU A 370 -2.20 22.46 6.60
N CYS A 371 -1.34 21.59 6.06
CA CYS A 371 -1.63 20.90 4.80
C CYS A 371 -2.81 19.93 4.91
N ILE A 372 -3.04 19.34 6.10
CA ILE A 372 -4.20 18.48 6.36
C ILE A 372 -5.46 19.34 6.57
N TYR A 373 -5.35 20.47 7.27
CA TYR A 373 -6.46 21.40 7.56
C TYR A 373 -6.10 22.86 7.25
N PRO A 374 -6.11 23.27 5.97
CA PRO A 374 -5.70 24.62 5.58
C PRO A 374 -6.71 25.71 5.98
N GLU A 375 -7.99 25.37 6.15
CA GLU A 375 -9.11 26.32 6.32
C GLU A 375 -9.07 27.43 5.24
N ASP A 376 -9.10 28.71 5.65
CA ASP A 376 -9.13 29.90 4.79
C ASP A 376 -7.76 30.26 4.16
N LEU A 377 -6.72 29.47 4.40
CA LEU A 377 -5.38 29.74 3.86
C LEU A 377 -5.22 29.23 2.43
N ASN A 378 -4.44 29.98 1.66
CA ASN A 378 -4.02 29.52 0.35
C ASN A 378 -3.03 28.34 0.49
N LYS A 379 -3.47 27.16 0.06
CA LYS A 379 -2.66 25.93 0.13
C LYS A 379 -1.31 26.06 -0.59
N SER A 380 -1.20 26.89 -1.63
CA SER A 380 0.09 27.08 -2.33
C SER A 380 1.12 27.77 -1.45
N GLU A 381 0.71 28.69 -0.56
CA GLU A 381 1.61 29.39 0.36
C GLU A 381 2.14 28.45 1.45
N ILE A 382 1.27 27.58 1.97
CA ILE A 382 1.65 26.53 2.92
C ILE A 382 2.66 25.59 2.29
N ILE A 383 2.38 25.11 1.06
CA ILE A 383 3.28 24.23 0.31
C ILE A 383 4.62 24.93 0.05
N GLN A 384 4.62 26.21 -0.34
CA GLN A 384 5.86 26.95 -0.61
C GLN A 384 6.75 27.08 0.65
N LEU A 385 6.15 27.36 1.81
CA LEU A 385 6.87 27.38 3.08
C LEU A 385 7.39 25.99 3.46
N GLN A 386 6.57 24.95 3.29
CA GLN A 386 6.95 23.56 3.53
C GLN A 386 8.12 23.11 2.64
N VAL A 387 8.08 23.42 1.34
CA VAL A 387 9.15 23.17 0.37
C VAL A 387 10.45 23.84 0.80
N SER A 388 10.38 25.13 1.13
CA SER A 388 11.55 25.90 1.58
C SER A 388 12.15 25.30 2.86
N THR A 389 11.30 24.85 3.78
CA THR A 389 11.69 24.19 5.03
C THR A 389 12.36 22.84 4.77
N LEU A 390 11.81 22.00 3.90
CA LEU A 390 12.41 20.73 3.50
C LEU A 390 13.78 20.93 2.84
N GLN A 391 13.94 21.94 1.99
CA GLN A 391 15.23 22.28 1.38
C GLN A 391 16.26 22.73 2.43
N LYS A 392 15.84 23.51 3.44
CA LYS A 392 16.72 23.88 4.56
C LYS A 392 17.12 22.67 5.40
N LEU A 393 16.17 21.79 5.77
CA LEU A 393 16.47 20.54 6.46
C LEU A 393 17.43 19.64 5.65
N ALA A 394 17.23 19.55 4.33
CA ALA A 394 18.15 18.81 3.45
C ALA A 394 19.57 19.41 3.46
N SER A 395 19.70 20.74 3.46
CA SER A 395 21.02 21.41 3.51
C SER A 395 21.77 21.19 4.83
N LEU A 396 21.05 20.86 5.91
CA LEU A 396 21.61 20.55 7.23
C LEU A 396 21.91 19.06 7.42
N GLN A 397 21.50 18.20 6.48
CA GLN A 397 21.71 16.76 6.56
C GLN A 397 23.07 16.35 6.00
N THR A 398 23.86 15.66 6.84
CA THR A 398 25.09 14.98 6.40
C THR A 398 24.77 13.65 5.71
N SER A 399 23.74 12.94 6.18
CA SER A 399 23.33 11.67 5.59
C SER A 399 22.68 11.90 4.23
N ALA A 400 23.24 11.26 3.20
CA ALA A 400 22.66 11.27 1.85
C ALA A 400 21.23 10.75 1.87
N ASN A 401 20.95 9.72 2.67
CA ASN A 401 19.61 9.14 2.81
C ASN A 401 18.58 10.19 3.29
N GLY A 402 18.91 10.94 4.34
CA GLY A 402 18.03 11.95 4.92
C GLY A 402 17.87 13.16 4.01
N ARG A 403 18.98 13.61 3.42
CA ARG A 403 18.99 14.69 2.43
C ARG A 403 18.11 14.36 1.23
N ASN A 404 18.34 13.20 0.62
CA ASN A 404 17.60 12.75 -0.56
C ASN A 404 16.11 12.57 -0.24
N TRP A 405 15.78 12.11 0.96
CA TRP A 405 14.40 12.01 1.41
C TRP A 405 13.69 13.37 1.42
N TYR A 406 14.30 14.39 2.04
CA TYR A 406 13.73 15.73 2.12
C TYR A 406 13.58 16.37 0.73
N LEU A 407 14.59 16.26 -0.14
CA LEU A 407 14.52 16.82 -1.50
C LEU A 407 13.50 16.10 -2.37
N THR A 408 13.46 14.77 -2.33
CA THR A 408 12.45 14.00 -3.08
C THR A 408 11.05 14.33 -2.57
N LYS A 409 10.87 14.49 -1.26
CA LYS A 409 9.59 14.89 -0.67
C LYS A 409 9.17 16.29 -1.13
N SER A 410 10.13 17.21 -1.24
CA SER A 410 9.90 18.55 -1.79
C SER A 410 9.35 18.51 -3.23
N LEU A 411 9.89 17.66 -4.10
CA LEU A 411 9.36 17.46 -5.46
C LEU A 411 7.95 16.86 -5.45
N GLU A 412 7.70 15.89 -4.57
CA GLU A 412 6.41 15.22 -4.43
C GLU A 412 5.30 16.19 -3.99
N ILE A 413 5.54 17.03 -2.96
CA ILE A 413 4.51 17.96 -2.47
C ILE A 413 4.21 19.11 -3.45
N GLN A 414 5.15 19.42 -4.34
CA GLN A 414 4.93 20.35 -5.45
C GLN A 414 4.18 19.73 -6.62
N GLY A 415 3.93 18.41 -6.60
CA GLY A 415 3.30 17.68 -7.69
C GLY A 415 4.18 17.50 -8.93
N LEU A 416 5.50 17.69 -8.80
CA LEU A 416 6.46 17.55 -9.91
C LEU A 416 6.78 16.09 -10.24
N ILE A 417 6.61 15.20 -9.26
CA ILE A 417 6.82 13.75 -9.40
C ILE A 417 5.69 12.97 -8.75
N GLU A 418 5.49 11.74 -9.22
CA GLU A 418 4.61 10.76 -8.58
C GLU A 418 5.39 9.44 -8.41
N ILE A 419 5.50 8.97 -7.16
CA ILE A 419 6.28 7.78 -6.82
C ILE A 419 5.35 6.56 -6.82
N LYS A 420 5.27 5.89 -7.97
CA LYS A 420 4.58 4.61 -8.13
C LYS A 420 5.29 3.77 -9.20
N PRO A 421 5.32 2.43 -9.05
CA PRO A 421 5.79 1.58 -10.13
C PRO A 421 4.89 1.74 -11.36
N SER A 422 5.46 1.66 -12.56
CA SER A 422 4.68 1.71 -13.78
C SER A 422 3.86 0.42 -13.96
N PRO A 423 2.72 0.44 -14.70
CA PRO A 423 1.98 -0.78 -15.01
C PRO A 423 2.86 -1.87 -15.65
N ALA A 424 3.78 -1.48 -16.53
CA ALA A 424 4.72 -2.39 -17.17
C ALA A 424 5.67 -3.05 -16.16
N GLN A 425 6.18 -2.31 -15.17
CA GLN A 425 7.01 -2.85 -14.10
C GLN A 425 6.25 -3.83 -13.21
N VAL A 426 4.99 -3.50 -12.86
CA VAL A 426 4.13 -4.38 -12.07
C VAL A 426 3.90 -5.69 -12.83
N THR A 427 3.50 -5.62 -14.09
CA THR A 427 3.30 -6.79 -14.95
C THR A 427 4.56 -7.64 -15.03
N LYS A 428 5.72 -7.04 -15.34
CA LYS A 428 7.00 -7.77 -15.45
C LYS A 428 7.39 -8.44 -14.14
N THR A 429 7.16 -7.76 -13.02
CA THR A 429 7.42 -8.32 -11.68
C THR A 429 6.54 -9.54 -11.40
N ILE A 430 5.26 -9.50 -11.77
CA ILE A 430 4.33 -10.62 -11.59
C ILE A 430 4.75 -11.81 -12.45
N LEU A 431 5.05 -11.58 -13.74
CA LEU A 431 5.45 -12.62 -14.68
C LEU A 431 6.77 -13.31 -14.29
N ASN A 432 7.70 -12.57 -13.68
CA ASN A 432 8.99 -13.11 -13.24
C ASN A 432 8.97 -13.68 -11.81
N SER A 433 7.82 -13.69 -11.12
CA SER A 433 7.71 -14.18 -9.74
C SER A 433 7.35 -15.68 -9.70
N SER A 434 7.83 -16.39 -8.67
CA SER A 434 7.45 -17.79 -8.42
C SER A 434 5.98 -17.91 -8.01
N LEU A 435 5.34 -19.06 -8.28
CA LEU A 435 3.97 -19.33 -7.85
C LEU A 435 3.80 -19.17 -6.33
N LYS A 436 4.72 -19.73 -5.54
CA LYS A 436 4.72 -19.59 -4.08
C LYS A 436 4.62 -18.13 -3.62
N LYS A 437 5.40 -17.25 -4.25
CA LYS A 437 5.36 -15.80 -3.96
C LYS A 437 4.03 -15.18 -4.36
N LEU A 438 3.50 -15.51 -5.54
CA LEU A 438 2.22 -14.99 -6.01
C LEU A 438 1.06 -15.43 -5.09
N PHE A 439 1.04 -16.69 -4.66
CA PHE A 439 0.05 -17.19 -3.71
C PHE A 439 0.19 -16.55 -2.32
N MET A 440 1.41 -16.32 -1.85
CA MET A 440 1.65 -15.56 -0.61
C MET A 440 1.05 -14.14 -0.69
N LEU A 441 1.20 -13.47 -1.84
CA LEU A 441 0.66 -12.13 -2.06
C LEU A 441 -0.87 -12.08 -2.02
N LEU A 442 -1.56 -13.15 -2.41
CA LEU A 442 -3.04 -13.19 -2.37
C LEU A 442 -3.57 -13.01 -0.95
N SER A 443 -2.87 -13.54 0.06
CA SER A 443 -3.29 -13.40 1.46
C SER A 443 -3.28 -11.95 1.93
N VAL A 444 -2.19 -11.21 1.66
CA VAL A 444 -2.04 -9.81 2.10
C VAL A 444 -2.77 -8.80 1.22
N ASN A 445 -3.14 -9.18 0.00
CA ASN A 445 -3.98 -8.38 -0.89
C ASN A 445 -5.48 -8.69 -0.73
N LEU A 446 -5.87 -9.63 0.14
CA LEU A 446 -7.28 -9.91 0.39
C LEU A 446 -7.95 -8.69 1.02
N ASN A 447 -8.95 -8.17 0.33
CA ASN A 447 -9.82 -7.17 0.90
C ASN A 447 -10.83 -7.86 1.85
N TYR A 448 -10.55 -7.86 3.15
CA TYR A 448 -11.37 -8.57 4.14
C TYR A 448 -12.85 -8.13 4.11
N HIS A 449 -13.13 -6.85 3.85
CA HIS A 449 -14.51 -6.34 3.72
C HIS A 449 -15.27 -7.00 2.57
N LYS A 450 -14.58 -7.39 1.48
CA LYS A 450 -15.18 -8.10 0.35
C LYS A 450 -15.25 -9.62 0.55
N ALA A 451 -14.53 -10.16 1.54
CA ALA A 451 -14.35 -11.58 1.76
C ALA A 451 -15.00 -12.12 3.05
N ASN A 452 -15.72 -11.27 3.79
CA ASN A 452 -16.24 -11.60 5.12
C ASN A 452 -17.27 -12.75 5.09
N ASP A 453 -18.12 -12.80 4.06
CA ASP A 453 -19.17 -13.83 3.90
C ASP A 453 -18.72 -15.02 3.04
N ILE A 454 -17.45 -15.03 2.61
CA ILE A 454 -16.91 -16.12 1.80
C ILE A 454 -16.36 -17.18 2.75
N ASN A 455 -16.84 -18.41 2.61
CA ASN A 455 -16.26 -19.61 3.19
C ASN A 455 -16.05 -20.63 2.07
N GLN A 456 -14.91 -20.56 1.39
CA GLN A 456 -14.63 -21.39 0.21
C GLN A 456 -13.20 -21.92 0.23
N LEU A 457 -13.06 -23.24 0.05
CA LEU A 457 -11.78 -23.92 -0.16
C LEU A 457 -11.57 -24.17 -1.66
N VAL A 458 -10.57 -23.50 -2.22
CA VAL A 458 -10.15 -23.64 -3.62
C VAL A 458 -8.80 -24.34 -3.68
N LEU A 459 -8.72 -25.43 -4.43
CA LEU A 459 -7.48 -26.17 -4.69
C LEU A 459 -6.93 -25.80 -6.07
N PHE A 460 -5.61 -25.68 -6.19
CA PHE A 460 -4.91 -25.42 -7.44
C PHE A 460 -3.86 -26.49 -7.69
N HIS A 461 -3.77 -26.99 -8.92
CA HIS A 461 -2.67 -27.83 -9.39
C HIS A 461 -2.10 -27.28 -10.70
N PHE A 462 -0.78 -27.18 -10.75
CA PHE A 462 -0.02 -26.70 -11.90
C PHE A 462 0.70 -27.89 -12.53
N GLN A 463 0.36 -28.26 -13.76
CA GLN A 463 0.80 -29.54 -14.34
C GLN A 463 2.25 -29.54 -14.79
N ASP A 464 2.76 -28.41 -15.28
CA ASP A 464 4.14 -28.25 -15.73
C ASP A 464 5.15 -28.29 -14.57
N THR A 465 4.81 -27.68 -13.43
CA THR A 465 5.67 -27.70 -12.23
C THR A 465 5.29 -28.80 -11.24
N ASN A 466 4.12 -29.42 -11.41
CA ASN A 466 3.46 -30.32 -10.47
C ASN A 466 3.21 -29.71 -9.06
N GLU A 467 3.26 -28.38 -8.93
CA GLU A 467 3.01 -27.70 -7.66
C GLU A 467 1.52 -27.65 -7.33
N LYS A 468 1.21 -27.73 -6.03
CA LYS A 468 -0.14 -27.74 -5.49
C LYS A 468 -0.32 -26.65 -4.46
N PHE A 469 -1.42 -25.92 -4.56
CA PHE A 469 -1.78 -24.87 -3.61
C PHE A 469 -3.22 -25.04 -3.15
N SER A 470 -3.53 -24.57 -1.95
CA SER A 470 -4.91 -24.41 -1.50
C SER A 470 -5.10 -23.02 -0.92
N ILE A 471 -6.28 -22.44 -1.17
CA ILE A 471 -6.70 -21.18 -0.59
C ILE A 471 -8.06 -21.43 0.06
N HIS A 472 -8.12 -21.30 1.37
CA HIS A 472 -9.38 -21.29 2.08
C HIS A 472 -9.70 -19.87 2.51
N ILE A 473 -10.65 -19.25 1.81
CA ILE A 473 -11.16 -17.92 2.19
C ILE A 473 -12.25 -18.13 3.24
N ARG A 474 -12.04 -17.63 4.46
CA ARG A 474 -13.00 -17.70 5.58
C ARG A 474 -12.76 -16.56 6.56
N ASN A 475 -13.81 -16.01 7.18
CA ASN A 475 -13.70 -14.94 8.19
C ASN A 475 -12.92 -13.71 7.70
N GLY A 476 -12.99 -13.38 6.40
CA GLY A 476 -12.19 -12.31 5.81
C GLY A 476 -10.68 -12.60 5.72
N ILE A 477 -10.26 -13.86 5.90
CA ILE A 477 -8.88 -14.34 5.81
C ILE A 477 -8.76 -15.25 4.58
N ALA A 478 -7.65 -15.14 3.84
CA ALA A 478 -7.24 -16.13 2.85
C ALA A 478 -6.13 -17.00 3.47
N ASP A 479 -6.50 -18.20 3.92
CA ASP A 479 -5.57 -19.21 4.43
C ASP A 479 -4.95 -19.96 3.25
N VAL A 480 -3.77 -19.51 2.86
CA VAL A 480 -3.01 -20.04 1.72
C VAL A 480 -2.06 -21.13 2.21
N LYS A 481 -2.14 -22.33 1.64
CA LYS A 481 -1.17 -23.41 1.84
C LYS A 481 -0.50 -23.78 0.51
N TYR A 482 0.77 -24.16 0.59
CA TYR A 482 1.58 -24.64 -0.55
C TYR A 482 1.44 -26.15 -0.77
N GLN A 483 0.28 -26.69 -0.42
CA GLN A 483 -0.10 -28.07 -0.59
C GLN A 483 -1.63 -28.21 -0.55
N TRP A 484 -2.13 -29.35 -1.00
CA TRP A 484 -3.51 -29.75 -0.76
C TRP A 484 -3.66 -30.33 0.65
N PRO A 485 -4.88 -30.29 1.24
CA PRO A 485 -5.15 -30.97 2.50
C PRO A 485 -4.97 -32.49 2.36
N GLU A 486 -4.46 -33.16 3.40
CA GLU A 486 -4.17 -34.61 3.38
C GLU A 486 -5.44 -35.46 3.12
N ASN A 487 -6.59 -35.04 3.66
CA ASN A 487 -7.87 -35.70 3.44
C ASN A 487 -8.79 -34.85 2.56
N ILE A 488 -8.58 -34.93 1.25
CA ILE A 488 -9.42 -34.26 0.23
C ILE A 488 -10.88 -34.75 0.32
N GLN A 489 -11.10 -36.01 0.69
CA GLN A 489 -12.45 -36.62 0.76
C GLN A 489 -13.30 -36.15 1.95
N SER A 490 -12.69 -35.62 3.02
CA SER A 490 -13.40 -35.22 4.24
C SER A 490 -13.57 -33.70 4.37
N ASN A 491 -12.97 -32.91 3.47
CA ASN A 491 -13.11 -31.46 3.45
C ASN A 491 -14.12 -31.07 2.36
N PRO A 492 -15.09 -30.18 2.64
CA PRO A 492 -15.96 -29.64 1.60
C PRO A 492 -15.09 -28.75 0.70
N ILE A 493 -14.65 -29.30 -0.43
CA ILE A 493 -13.89 -28.57 -1.45
C ILE A 493 -14.90 -27.93 -2.40
N ASP A 494 -14.84 -26.62 -2.52
CA ASP A 494 -15.76 -25.88 -3.39
C ASP A 494 -15.31 -25.92 -4.85
N MET A 495 -13.99 -25.93 -5.07
CA MET A 495 -13.42 -25.80 -6.41
C MET A 495 -12.02 -26.41 -6.50
N ILE A 496 -11.75 -27.14 -7.59
CA ILE A 496 -10.40 -27.53 -8.00
C ILE A 496 -10.09 -26.86 -9.35
N ILE A 497 -8.93 -26.21 -9.44
CA ILE A 497 -8.44 -25.49 -10.61
C ILE A 497 -7.18 -26.18 -11.14
N GLU A 498 -7.30 -26.74 -12.34
CA GLU A 498 -6.20 -27.40 -13.05
C GLU A 498 -5.58 -26.44 -14.08
N VAL A 499 -4.32 -26.06 -13.88
CA VAL A 499 -3.59 -25.10 -14.71
C VAL A 499 -2.49 -25.83 -15.50
N ILE A 500 -2.53 -25.74 -16.84
CA ILE A 500 -1.55 -26.43 -17.72
C ILE A 500 -0.13 -25.92 -17.47
N LYS A 501 0.02 -24.59 -17.44
CA LYS A 501 1.30 -23.92 -17.27
C LYS A 501 1.21 -22.79 -16.25
N GLU A 502 2.21 -22.65 -15.41
CA GLU A 502 2.24 -21.58 -14.40
C GLU A 502 2.09 -20.18 -15.01
N GLU A 503 2.64 -19.95 -16.20
CA GLU A 503 2.58 -18.68 -16.93
C GLU A 503 1.15 -18.19 -17.17
N ILE A 504 0.18 -19.11 -17.31
CA ILE A 504 -1.24 -18.77 -17.47
C ILE A 504 -1.75 -18.05 -16.23
N TRP A 505 -1.43 -18.60 -15.05
CA TRP A 505 -1.83 -18.00 -13.79
C TRP A 505 -1.12 -16.68 -13.53
N LYS A 506 0.17 -16.58 -13.88
CA LYS A 506 0.91 -15.32 -13.79
C LYS A 506 0.28 -14.24 -14.67
N GLN A 507 -0.17 -14.58 -15.89
CA GLN A 507 -0.91 -13.67 -16.76
C GLN A 507 -2.26 -13.24 -16.17
N VAL A 508 -3.01 -14.18 -15.57
CA VAL A 508 -4.27 -13.89 -14.87
C VAL A 508 -4.05 -12.91 -13.72
N ILE A 509 -3.05 -13.14 -12.86
CA ILE A 509 -2.70 -12.23 -11.77
C ILE A 509 -2.25 -10.87 -12.32
N ALA A 510 -1.51 -10.86 -13.43
CA ALA A 510 -1.07 -9.65 -14.12
C ALA A 510 -2.20 -8.93 -14.89
N GLN A 511 -3.44 -9.46 -14.88
CA GLN A 511 -4.59 -8.94 -15.61
C GLN A 511 -4.35 -8.82 -17.13
N LEU A 512 -3.53 -9.70 -17.69
CA LEU A 512 -3.31 -9.82 -19.12
C LEU A 512 -4.39 -10.73 -19.72
N ALA A 513 -4.83 -10.42 -20.95
CA ALA A 513 -5.67 -11.33 -21.70
C ALA A 513 -4.86 -12.61 -22.00
N PRO A 514 -5.31 -13.80 -21.57
CA PRO A 514 -4.64 -15.05 -21.93
C PRO A 514 -4.64 -15.18 -23.46
N ASP A 515 -3.56 -15.69 -24.03
CA ASP A 515 -3.49 -15.92 -25.47
C ASP A 515 -4.61 -16.87 -25.91
N SER A 516 -5.13 -16.74 -27.12
CA SER A 516 -6.33 -17.50 -27.58
C SER A 516 -6.17 -19.03 -27.61
N SER A 517 -4.94 -19.52 -27.41
CA SER A 517 -4.53 -20.92 -27.25
C SER A 517 -4.46 -21.39 -25.79
N THR A 518 -4.80 -20.53 -24.83
CA THR A 518 -4.58 -20.74 -23.39
C THR A 518 -5.83 -21.29 -22.70
N GLN A 519 -5.80 -22.55 -22.28
CA GLN A 519 -6.92 -23.20 -21.58
C GLN A 519 -6.57 -23.46 -20.10
N ILE A 520 -7.45 -23.06 -19.17
CA ILE A 520 -7.57 -23.74 -17.87
C ILE A 520 -8.24 -25.09 -18.20
N LEU A 521 -7.60 -26.20 -17.85
CA LEU A 521 -8.01 -27.54 -18.32
C LEU A 521 -9.39 -27.95 -17.81
N SER A 522 -9.66 -27.65 -16.54
CA SER A 522 -10.95 -27.92 -15.93
C SER A 522 -11.11 -27.11 -14.64
N VAL A 523 -12.34 -26.72 -14.36
CA VAL A 523 -12.79 -26.31 -13.04
C VAL A 523 -13.79 -27.37 -12.61
N THR A 524 -13.38 -28.26 -11.72
CA THR A 524 -14.27 -29.28 -11.16
C THR A 524 -14.82 -28.79 -9.84
N SER A 525 -16.15 -28.63 -9.79
CA SER A 525 -16.92 -28.53 -8.57
C SER A 525 -17.66 -29.87 -8.40
N GLU A 526 -17.13 -30.82 -7.63
CA GLU A 526 -17.85 -32.07 -7.32
C GLU A 526 -17.77 -32.34 -5.81
N LEU A 527 -18.83 -32.81 -5.15
CA LEU A 527 -19.17 -34.23 -5.19
C LEU A 527 -20.64 -34.60 -4.86
N HIS A 528 -21.27 -35.34 -5.77
CA HIS A 528 -21.82 -36.67 -5.46
C HIS A 528 -21.04 -37.68 -6.33
N LEU A 529 -20.09 -38.40 -5.74
CA LEU A 529 -19.52 -39.60 -6.37
C LEU A 529 -20.24 -40.82 -5.80
N SER A 530 -21.07 -41.46 -6.62
CA SER A 530 -21.48 -42.85 -6.40
C SER A 530 -20.73 -43.74 -7.40
N THR A 531 -20.06 -44.73 -6.83
CA THR A 531 -19.38 -45.87 -7.45
C THR A 531 -20.18 -46.55 -8.56
N THR A 532 -19.57 -46.87 -9.70
CA THR A 532 -19.63 -48.22 -10.31
C THR A 532 -18.64 -48.40 -11.47
N SER A 533 -18.34 -49.67 -11.72
CA SER A 533 -17.26 -50.31 -12.45
C SER A 533 -17.38 -50.35 -13.98
N ILE A 534 -16.23 -50.63 -14.60
CA ILE A 534 -15.89 -50.92 -16.00
C ILE A 534 -16.90 -51.82 -16.75
N GLY A 535 -17.19 -51.48 -18.02
CA GLY A 535 -17.80 -52.35 -19.04
C GLY A 535 -17.78 -51.71 -20.44
N GLU A 536 -17.32 -52.45 -21.45
CA GLU A 536 -17.01 -52.01 -22.83
C GLU A 536 -18.22 -51.83 -23.79
N ARG A 537 -17.95 -51.15 -24.92
CA ARG A 537 -18.66 -51.06 -26.25
C ARG A 537 -19.77 -49.99 -26.35
N SER A 538 -19.97 -49.25 -27.45
CA SER A 538 -19.50 -49.28 -28.85
C SER A 538 -19.73 -47.92 -29.54
N ASN A 539 -18.97 -47.66 -30.61
CA ASN A 539 -19.07 -46.51 -31.52
C ASN A 539 -20.47 -46.25 -32.11
N SER A 540 -20.96 -45.01 -31.98
CA SER A 540 -21.52 -44.23 -33.09
C SER A 540 -21.79 -42.80 -32.62
N GLU A 541 -21.19 -41.82 -33.32
CA GLU A 541 -21.50 -40.38 -33.43
C GLU A 541 -20.26 -39.50 -33.31
N THR A 542 -19.39 -39.63 -34.32
CA THR A 542 -18.47 -38.57 -34.73
C THR A 542 -19.19 -37.61 -35.68
N SER A 543 -19.68 -36.51 -35.13
CA SER A 543 -19.85 -35.25 -35.85
C SER A 543 -19.88 -34.10 -34.86
N GLU A 544 -19.00 -33.11 -35.08
CA GLU A 544 -18.87 -31.84 -34.35
C GLU A 544 -17.97 -31.82 -33.10
N ILE A 545 -16.73 -32.27 -33.26
CA ILE A 545 -15.59 -31.73 -32.48
C ILE A 545 -14.82 -30.80 -33.40
N ASN A 546 -15.25 -29.54 -33.48
CA ASN A 546 -14.44 -28.40 -33.93
C ASN A 546 -15.18 -27.11 -33.56
N ALA A 547 -14.44 -26.17 -32.94
CA ALA A 547 -14.87 -24.84 -32.47
C ALA A 547 -15.56 -24.75 -31.09
N ILE A 548 -14.83 -25.05 -30.01
CA ILE A 548 -15.07 -24.39 -28.72
C ILE A 548 -14.17 -23.15 -28.66
N LYS A 549 -14.74 -22.02 -29.10
CA LYS A 549 -14.24 -20.69 -28.75
C LYS A 549 -14.41 -20.49 -27.25
N LEU A 550 -13.32 -20.08 -26.60
CA LEU A 550 -13.30 -19.40 -25.30
C LEU A 550 -14.34 -18.26 -25.28
N ASN A 551 -15.55 -18.57 -24.83
CA ASN A 551 -16.61 -17.61 -24.54
C ASN A 551 -17.67 -18.27 -23.64
N VAL A 552 -17.26 -18.90 -22.53
CA VAL A 552 -18.19 -19.30 -21.46
C VAL A 552 -17.49 -19.23 -20.08
N ILE A 553 -17.16 -18.02 -19.63
CA ILE A 553 -17.39 -17.59 -18.22
C ILE A 553 -18.31 -16.34 -18.20
N ALA A 554 -18.77 -15.89 -19.37
CA ALA A 554 -19.96 -15.07 -19.51
C ALA A 554 -21.09 -15.98 -20.02
N GLU A 555 -22.26 -15.92 -19.40
CA GLU A 555 -23.49 -16.64 -19.79
C GLU A 555 -23.62 -18.13 -19.40
N LYS A 556 -23.68 -18.41 -18.09
CA LYS A 556 -24.69 -19.35 -17.52
C LYS A 556 -24.85 -19.27 -16.00
N VAL A 557 -24.70 -18.08 -15.40
CA VAL A 557 -25.44 -17.74 -14.16
C VAL A 557 -26.78 -17.13 -14.59
N SER A 558 -27.66 -17.99 -15.11
CA SER A 558 -29.03 -17.65 -15.49
C SER A 558 -29.92 -18.83 -15.14
N SER A 559 -30.28 -18.94 -13.86
CA SER A 559 -31.58 -19.45 -13.39
C SER A 559 -31.65 -19.72 -11.88
N LYS A 560 -31.17 -18.79 -11.04
CA LYS A 560 -31.83 -18.51 -9.75
C LYS A 560 -31.87 -17.00 -9.53
N LYS A 561 -32.97 -16.40 -10.00
CA LYS A 561 -33.24 -14.96 -9.92
C LYS A 561 -33.43 -14.53 -8.46
N GLY A 562 -32.38 -14.02 -7.85
CA GLY A 562 -32.50 -12.95 -6.84
C GLY A 562 -32.64 -11.59 -7.54
N PRO A 563 -33.24 -10.57 -6.91
CA PRO A 563 -33.67 -9.36 -7.60
C PRO A 563 -32.49 -8.55 -8.14
N ILE A 564 -32.52 -8.33 -9.46
CA ILE A 564 -31.54 -7.58 -10.25
C ILE A 564 -31.50 -6.13 -9.77
N SER A 565 -30.32 -5.67 -9.34
CA SER A 565 -30.06 -4.26 -9.05
C SER A 565 -29.82 -3.49 -10.36
N PRO A 566 -30.39 -2.30 -10.58
CA PRO A 566 -30.20 -1.51 -11.79
C PRO A 566 -28.74 -1.05 -11.92
N ARG A 567 -28.23 -1.11 -13.15
CA ARG A 567 -26.86 -0.74 -13.54
C ARG A 567 -26.64 0.76 -13.40
N ASN A 568 -25.41 1.15 -13.04
CA ASN A 568 -24.91 2.53 -13.12
C ASN A 568 -24.81 2.98 -14.58
N ASN A 569 -25.91 3.48 -15.15
CA ASN A 569 -25.94 3.90 -16.54
C ASN A 569 -25.59 5.40 -16.65
N TYR A 570 -24.29 5.70 -16.70
CA TYR A 570 -23.76 7.08 -16.87
C TYR A 570 -24.26 7.79 -18.15
N LYS A 571 -24.90 7.06 -19.07
CA LYS A 571 -25.54 7.61 -20.27
C LYS A 571 -26.97 8.13 -20.04
N CYS A 572 -27.61 7.80 -18.93
CA CYS A 572 -29.00 8.21 -18.62
C CYS A 572 -29.16 9.73 -18.51
N GLY A 573 -30.10 10.30 -19.29
CA GLY A 573 -30.43 11.73 -19.27
C GLY A 573 -30.94 12.22 -17.91
N TYR A 574 -31.72 11.39 -17.21
CA TYR A 574 -32.30 11.73 -15.89
C TYR A 574 -31.23 11.78 -14.78
N MET A 575 -30.28 10.83 -14.76
CA MET A 575 -29.11 10.88 -13.87
C MET A 575 -28.24 12.11 -14.14
N LYS A 576 -28.06 12.42 -15.42
CA LYS A 576 -27.32 13.59 -15.90
C LYS A 576 -27.95 14.91 -15.43
N LEU A 577 -29.28 15.00 -15.42
CA LEU A 577 -30.03 16.16 -14.91
C LEU A 577 -29.91 16.27 -13.38
N ALA A 578 -29.97 15.15 -12.65
CA ALA A 578 -29.75 15.11 -11.20
C ALA A 578 -28.37 15.63 -10.78
N LYS A 579 -27.31 15.21 -11.48
CA LYS A 579 -25.95 15.70 -11.22
C LYS A 579 -25.78 17.20 -11.51
N GLU A 580 -26.46 17.70 -12.56
CA GLU A 580 -26.46 19.14 -12.87
C GLU A 580 -27.13 19.94 -11.75
N PHE A 581 -28.32 19.50 -11.30
CA PHE A 581 -29.02 20.13 -10.18
C PHE A 581 -28.16 20.14 -8.91
N VAL A 582 -27.58 19.01 -8.52
CA VAL A 582 -26.74 18.96 -7.30
C VAL A 582 -25.50 19.83 -7.44
N SER A 583 -24.91 19.92 -8.64
CA SER A 583 -23.78 20.82 -8.89
C SER A 583 -24.17 22.30 -8.74
N SER A 584 -25.40 22.67 -9.11
CA SER A 584 -25.89 24.05 -8.97
C SER A 584 -26.17 24.46 -7.51
N LEU A 585 -26.27 23.50 -6.60
CA LEU A 585 -26.44 23.77 -5.17
C LEU A 585 -25.15 24.26 -4.49
N GLY A 586 -23.99 24.11 -5.13
CA GLY A 586 -22.69 24.56 -4.58
C GLY A 586 -22.20 23.76 -3.37
N TRP A 587 -22.73 22.56 -3.12
CA TRP A 587 -22.31 21.72 -2.00
C TRP A 587 -20.94 21.10 -2.24
N ALA A 588 -20.18 20.86 -1.17
CA ALA A 588 -18.84 20.28 -1.26
C ALA A 588 -18.90 18.89 -1.91
N LYS A 589 -18.05 18.67 -2.94
CA LYS A 589 -17.97 17.38 -3.66
C LYS A 589 -17.68 16.19 -2.73
N ALA A 590 -16.95 16.42 -1.64
CA ALA A 590 -16.61 15.41 -0.63
C ALA A 590 -17.81 14.86 0.16
N LEU A 591 -19.00 15.45 0.03
CA LEU A 591 -20.23 14.90 0.60
C LEU A 591 -20.80 13.74 -0.23
N PHE A 592 -20.36 13.58 -1.48
CA PHE A 592 -20.92 12.64 -2.44
C PHE A 592 -19.96 11.51 -2.77
N ASP A 593 -20.50 10.30 -2.87
CA ASP A 593 -19.79 9.12 -3.37
C ASP A 593 -20.48 8.63 -4.65
N PRO A 594 -19.96 9.00 -5.84
CA PRO A 594 -20.57 8.65 -7.12
C PRO A 594 -20.64 7.15 -7.38
N SER A 595 -19.87 6.32 -6.67
CA SER A 595 -19.89 4.87 -6.84
C SER A 595 -21.22 4.25 -6.44
N PHE A 596 -21.98 4.93 -5.56
CA PHE A 596 -23.30 4.52 -5.09
C PHE A 596 -24.47 5.25 -5.76
N ASP A 597 -24.21 6.02 -6.82
CA ASP A 597 -25.28 6.62 -7.63
C ASP A 597 -26.23 5.53 -8.16
N LYS A 598 -27.51 5.86 -8.28
CA LYS A 598 -28.52 4.91 -8.79
C LYS A 598 -29.70 5.65 -9.40
N CYS A 599 -30.05 5.34 -10.65
CA CYS A 599 -31.21 5.92 -11.31
C CYS A 599 -32.40 4.95 -11.23
N TYR A 600 -33.56 5.45 -10.80
CA TYR A 600 -34.81 4.70 -10.76
C TYR A 600 -35.86 5.24 -11.76
N CYS A 601 -35.44 5.95 -12.81
CA CYS A 601 -36.35 6.33 -13.90
C CYS A 601 -36.88 5.08 -14.62
N LYS A 602 -37.96 5.24 -15.39
CA LYS A 602 -38.59 4.14 -16.14
C LYS A 602 -37.61 3.34 -17.00
N ASP A 603 -36.61 3.99 -17.58
CA ASP A 603 -35.63 3.36 -18.47
C ASP A 603 -34.51 2.63 -17.70
N CYS A 604 -34.15 3.11 -16.50
CA CYS A 604 -33.08 2.52 -15.69
C CYS A 604 -33.60 1.49 -14.68
N TYR A 605 -34.87 1.58 -14.30
CA TYR A 605 -35.56 0.65 -13.41
C TYR A 605 -36.94 0.32 -13.99
N PRO A 606 -37.01 -0.61 -14.97
CA PRO A 606 -38.24 -0.99 -15.67
C PRO A 606 -39.35 -1.51 -14.75
N THR A 607 -40.60 -1.55 -15.22
CA THR A 607 -41.78 -1.91 -14.40
C THR A 607 -41.75 -3.36 -13.92
N GLU A 608 -41.04 -4.25 -14.61
CA GLU A 608 -40.85 -5.65 -14.25
C GLU A 608 -39.97 -5.86 -13.01
N TYR A 609 -39.22 -4.84 -12.57
CA TYR A 609 -38.41 -4.93 -11.34
C TYR A 609 -39.29 -4.80 -10.08
N PRO A 610 -38.87 -5.35 -8.92
CA PRO A 610 -39.71 -5.32 -7.73
C PRO A 610 -39.94 -3.90 -7.20
N ASN A 611 -41.15 -3.64 -6.70
CA ASN A 611 -41.54 -2.36 -6.09
C ASN A 611 -41.12 -2.24 -4.61
N VAL A 612 -40.86 -3.37 -3.97
CA VAL A 612 -40.48 -3.49 -2.56
C VAL A 612 -39.23 -4.37 -2.50
N THR A 613 -38.29 -4.02 -1.64
CA THR A 613 -37.13 -4.85 -1.34
C THR A 613 -36.83 -4.85 0.15
N LYS A 614 -35.93 -5.73 0.59
CA LYS A 614 -35.50 -5.83 1.98
C LYS A 614 -34.16 -5.14 2.20
N ALA A 615 -34.01 -4.51 3.35
CA ALA A 615 -32.75 -4.00 3.86
C ALA A 615 -32.78 -4.06 5.39
N GLY A 616 -31.78 -4.73 5.98
CA GLY A 616 -31.91 -5.19 7.37
C GLY A 616 -33.02 -6.22 7.51
N ASN A 617 -33.78 -6.11 8.59
CA ASN A 617 -34.92 -6.97 8.89
C ASN A 617 -36.28 -6.39 8.43
N ALA A 618 -36.30 -5.31 7.63
CA ALA A 618 -37.54 -4.68 7.17
C ALA A 618 -37.59 -4.49 5.65
N GLU A 619 -38.81 -4.42 5.14
CA GLU A 619 -39.12 -4.07 3.76
C GLU A 619 -39.24 -2.56 3.59
N TYR A 620 -38.78 -2.05 2.44
CA TYR A 620 -38.97 -0.65 2.05
C TYR A 620 -39.33 -0.54 0.57
N VAL A 621 -40.00 0.56 0.23
CA VAL A 621 -40.48 0.81 -1.14
C VAL A 621 -39.37 1.41 -1.99
N ILE A 622 -39.12 0.82 -3.16
CA ILE A 622 -38.13 1.34 -4.12
C ILE A 622 -38.58 2.72 -4.63
N PRO A 623 -37.70 3.74 -4.62
CA PRO A 623 -38.08 5.09 -5.02
C PRO A 623 -38.13 5.25 -6.55
N ARG A 624 -39.07 4.57 -7.21
CA ARG A 624 -39.30 4.67 -8.66
C ARG A 624 -39.57 6.12 -9.07
N GLY A 625 -38.96 6.55 -10.16
CA GLY A 625 -39.02 7.92 -10.66
C GLY A 625 -38.05 8.89 -9.97
N TRP A 626 -37.15 8.42 -9.11
CA TRP A 626 -36.12 9.24 -8.46
C TRP A 626 -34.71 8.89 -8.95
N VAL A 627 -33.77 9.79 -8.72
CA VAL A 627 -32.33 9.53 -8.85
C VAL A 627 -31.69 9.62 -7.47
N ARG A 628 -30.96 8.59 -7.05
CA ARG A 628 -30.10 8.64 -5.88
C ARG A 628 -28.71 9.08 -6.30
N LEU A 629 -28.24 10.19 -5.73
CA LEU A 629 -26.81 10.47 -5.69
C LEU A 629 -26.25 9.91 -4.39
N GLY A 630 -25.20 9.10 -4.50
CA GLY A 630 -24.57 8.47 -3.34
C GLY A 630 -23.96 9.51 -2.42
N LEU A 631 -24.15 9.35 -1.11
CA LEU A 631 -23.53 10.20 -0.10
C LEU A 631 -22.41 9.44 0.60
N HIS A 632 -21.33 10.14 0.93
CA HIS A 632 -20.30 9.58 1.79
C HIS A 632 -20.87 9.35 3.19
N VAL A 633 -20.78 8.11 3.63
CA VAL A 633 -21.07 7.74 5.01
C VAL A 633 -19.77 7.50 5.74
N ASP A 634 -19.66 7.94 6.99
CA ASP A 634 -18.47 7.76 7.81
C ASP A 634 -18.14 6.28 8.04
N VAL A 635 -16.95 5.84 7.65
CA VAL A 635 -16.54 4.42 7.64
C VAL A 635 -16.55 3.82 9.06
N VAL A 636 -16.14 4.60 10.07
CA VAL A 636 -16.17 4.18 11.48
C VAL A 636 -17.61 3.94 11.93
N THR A 637 -18.52 4.86 11.60
CA THR A 637 -19.96 4.74 11.91
C THR A 637 -20.59 3.55 11.20
N GLN A 638 -20.17 3.26 9.96
CA GLN A 638 -20.65 2.10 9.19
C GLN A 638 -20.24 0.78 9.85
N GLU A 639 -18.98 0.66 10.23
CA GLU A 639 -18.37 -0.57 10.75
C GLU A 639 -18.80 -0.85 12.20
N GLN A 640 -18.79 0.18 13.06
CA GLN A 640 -19.16 0.05 14.47
C GLN A 640 -20.61 -0.41 14.66
N HIS A 641 -21.51 -0.01 13.75
CA HIS A 641 -22.94 -0.28 13.87
C HIS A 641 -23.50 -1.26 12.84
N ASP A 642 -22.67 -1.72 11.91
CA ASP A 642 -23.04 -2.63 10.81
C ASP A 642 -24.31 -2.13 10.09
N ILE A 643 -24.27 -0.85 9.70
CA ILE A 643 -25.48 -0.12 9.27
C ILE A 643 -26.07 -0.70 7.97
N TRP A 644 -25.26 -1.33 7.13
CA TRP A 644 -25.73 -1.84 5.84
C TRP A 644 -26.52 -3.14 5.96
N ASN A 645 -26.15 -3.98 6.94
CA ASN A 645 -26.77 -5.29 7.14
C ASN A 645 -27.82 -5.27 8.24
N LYS A 646 -27.65 -4.47 9.31
CA LYS A 646 -28.58 -4.46 10.45
C LYS A 646 -29.62 -3.36 10.40
N TRP A 647 -29.30 -2.21 9.82
CA TRP A 647 -30.20 -1.06 9.86
C TRP A 647 -31.16 -1.09 8.69
N ILE A 648 -32.41 -0.70 8.97
CA ILE A 648 -33.47 -0.65 7.96
C ILE A 648 -33.27 0.57 7.06
N VAL A 649 -33.85 0.53 5.86
CA VAL A 649 -33.88 1.70 4.98
C VAL A 649 -35.13 2.53 5.26
N THR A 650 -34.94 3.83 5.47
CA THR A 650 -36.02 4.80 5.63
C THR A 650 -35.74 6.05 4.80
N PHE A 651 -36.75 6.91 4.66
CA PHE A 651 -36.69 8.12 3.86
C PHE A 651 -37.04 9.33 4.74
N HIS A 652 -36.23 10.38 4.67
CA HIS A 652 -36.46 11.62 5.42
C HIS A 652 -36.73 12.78 4.45
N GLY A 653 -37.96 13.30 4.49
CA GLY A 653 -38.37 14.46 3.71
C GLY A 653 -37.90 15.74 4.38
N THR A 654 -37.23 16.61 3.62
CA THR A 654 -36.69 17.85 4.19
C THR A 654 -36.51 18.93 3.13
N THR A 655 -36.20 20.17 3.54
CA THR A 655 -35.82 21.25 2.61
C THR A 655 -34.38 21.08 2.14
N ILE A 656 -34.03 21.66 0.99
CA ILE A 656 -32.65 21.64 0.46
C ILE A 656 -31.65 22.18 1.48
N ILE A 657 -31.98 23.28 2.18
CA ILE A 657 -31.08 23.86 3.18
C ILE A 657 -30.91 22.98 4.43
N ALA A 658 -31.97 22.31 4.87
CA ALA A 658 -31.89 21.38 5.99
C ALA A 658 -31.13 20.10 5.58
N ALA A 659 -31.34 19.58 4.37
CA ALA A 659 -30.50 18.50 3.83
C ALA A 659 -29.02 18.89 3.81
N HIS A 660 -28.68 20.10 3.34
CA HIS A 660 -27.29 20.56 3.37
C HIS A 660 -26.72 20.60 4.79
N SER A 661 -27.50 21.09 5.75
CA SER A 661 -27.10 21.16 7.16
C SER A 661 -26.88 19.77 7.76
N ILE A 662 -27.75 18.80 7.46
CA ILE A 662 -27.61 17.41 7.92
C ILE A 662 -26.33 16.76 7.39
N LEU A 663 -26.01 17.00 6.11
CA LEU A 663 -24.83 16.42 5.47
C LEU A 663 -23.54 17.10 5.96
N ALA A 664 -23.55 18.43 6.09
CA ALA A 664 -22.40 19.19 6.56
C ALA A 664 -22.06 18.89 8.03
N HIS A 665 -23.07 18.78 8.90
CA HIS A 665 -22.87 18.51 10.33
C HIS A 665 -22.86 17.01 10.69
N ARG A 666 -23.15 16.14 9.71
CA ARG A 666 -23.23 14.67 9.86
C ARG A 666 -24.18 14.19 10.97
N HIS A 667 -25.22 14.96 11.27
CA HIS A 667 -26.30 14.55 12.17
C HIS A 667 -27.64 15.09 11.68
N PHE A 668 -28.74 14.41 12.01
CA PHE A 668 -30.08 14.89 11.67
C PHE A 668 -30.47 16.08 12.53
N CYS A 669 -31.11 17.09 11.93
CA CYS A 669 -31.59 18.28 12.62
C CYS A 669 -32.90 18.02 13.37
N LEU A 670 -33.04 18.61 14.55
CA LEU A 670 -34.28 18.67 15.34
C LEU A 670 -34.87 20.08 15.31
N PRO A 671 -36.19 20.23 15.51
CA PRO A 671 -36.79 21.55 15.68
C PRO A 671 -36.08 22.39 16.77
N GLY A 672 -35.69 23.61 16.41
CA GLY A 672 -34.89 24.53 17.23
C GLY A 672 -33.40 24.57 16.88
N ASP A 673 -32.90 23.67 16.02
CA ASP A 673 -31.51 23.75 15.56
C ASP A 673 -31.29 24.90 14.59
N LYS A 674 -30.08 25.47 14.62
CA LYS A 674 -29.60 26.37 13.57
C LYS A 674 -29.13 25.57 12.35
N LEU A 675 -29.62 25.96 11.18
CA LEU A 675 -29.19 25.46 9.88
C LEU A 675 -27.92 26.20 9.42
N ILE A 676 -27.29 25.68 8.38
CA ILE A 676 -26.03 26.20 7.84
C ILE A 676 -26.13 27.64 7.29
N ASP A 677 -27.33 28.13 6.97
CA ASP A 677 -27.58 29.52 6.60
C ASP A 677 -27.94 30.44 7.80
N GLY A 678 -27.88 29.91 9.02
CA GLY A 678 -28.21 30.63 10.26
C GLY A 678 -29.71 30.66 10.61
N SER A 679 -30.59 30.16 9.74
CA SER A 679 -32.02 30.03 10.04
C SER A 679 -32.28 28.95 11.10
N VAL A 680 -33.39 29.03 11.84
CA VAL A 680 -33.76 28.04 12.85
C VAL A 680 -34.82 27.09 12.28
N LEU A 681 -34.62 25.78 12.45
CA LEU A 681 -35.57 24.78 12.00
C LEU A 681 -36.85 24.83 12.84
N GLY A 682 -37.95 25.30 12.25
CA GLY A 682 -39.25 25.38 12.91
C GLY A 682 -39.98 24.03 13.03
N ILE A 683 -40.99 23.97 13.91
CA ILE A 683 -41.96 22.88 13.96
C ILE A 683 -42.93 23.07 12.78
N ARG A 684 -43.13 22.03 11.96
CA ARG A 684 -44.02 22.08 10.79
C ARG A 684 -45.39 21.45 11.11
N PRO A 685 -46.45 21.80 10.37
CA PRO A 685 -47.74 21.13 10.46
C PRO A 685 -47.61 19.61 10.30
N GLY A 686 -48.19 18.84 11.23
CA GLY A 686 -48.05 17.37 11.29
C GLY A 686 -47.06 16.87 12.35
N HIS A 687 -46.19 17.72 12.91
CA HIS A 687 -45.36 17.32 14.04
C HIS A 687 -46.18 17.24 15.33
N ILE A 688 -45.87 16.29 16.21
CA ILE A 688 -46.44 16.21 17.56
C ILE A 688 -46.10 17.51 18.32
N PRO A 689 -47.10 18.27 18.84
CA PRO A 689 -46.85 19.46 19.64
C PRO A 689 -45.92 19.17 20.82
N ASP A 690 -45.04 20.12 21.14
CA ASP A 690 -44.11 20.09 22.29
C ASP A 690 -43.07 18.96 22.30
N LYS A 691 -42.87 18.25 21.19
CA LYS A 691 -41.80 17.24 21.06
C LYS A 691 -40.87 17.51 19.89
N LYS A 692 -39.56 17.39 20.16
CA LYS A 692 -38.49 17.52 19.16
C LYS A 692 -38.14 16.14 18.62
N HIS A 693 -38.70 15.78 17.47
CA HIS A 693 -38.43 14.50 16.81
C HIS A 693 -37.93 14.67 15.37
N ILE A 694 -37.19 13.67 14.92
CA ILE A 694 -36.86 13.40 13.52
C ILE A 694 -37.89 12.42 13.00
N TYR A 695 -38.50 12.74 11.86
CA TYR A 695 -39.48 11.88 11.20
C TYR A 695 -38.89 11.23 9.96
N THR A 696 -39.10 9.91 9.82
CA THR A 696 -38.71 9.13 8.64
C THR A 696 -39.86 8.20 8.24
N SER A 697 -39.76 7.55 7.08
CA SER A 697 -40.77 6.61 6.58
C SER A 697 -40.14 5.42 5.87
N PRO A 698 -40.74 4.21 5.89
CA PRO A 698 -40.30 3.10 5.04
C PRO A 698 -40.65 3.30 3.55
N THR A 699 -41.34 4.39 3.19
CA THR A 699 -41.71 4.70 1.81
C THR A 699 -41.43 6.16 1.46
N ILE A 700 -40.79 6.37 0.30
CA ILE A 700 -40.56 7.72 -0.20
C ILE A 700 -41.87 8.46 -0.51
N ALA A 701 -42.97 7.74 -0.79
CA ALA A 701 -44.25 8.35 -1.15
C ALA A 701 -44.79 9.28 -0.04
N TYR A 702 -44.53 8.92 1.23
CA TYR A 702 -44.89 9.74 2.38
C TYR A 702 -43.87 10.87 2.60
N SER A 703 -42.58 10.53 2.62
CA SER A 703 -41.50 11.50 2.84
C SER A 703 -41.37 12.56 1.72
N SER A 704 -41.92 12.31 0.53
CA SER A 704 -41.95 13.28 -0.56
C SER A 704 -43.20 14.17 -0.59
N LEU A 705 -44.11 14.05 0.36
CA LEU A 705 -45.26 14.95 0.43
C LEU A 705 -44.78 16.41 0.54
N PRO A 706 -45.42 17.37 -0.14
CA PRO A 706 -44.93 18.75 -0.21
C PRO A 706 -44.68 19.43 1.16
N VAL A 707 -45.39 19.02 2.20
CA VAL A 707 -45.20 19.51 3.58
C VAL A 707 -43.81 19.15 4.15
N TYR A 708 -43.26 17.99 3.79
CA TYR A 708 -41.96 17.51 4.24
C TYR A 708 -40.84 17.90 3.25
N SER A 709 -41.07 17.67 1.96
CA SER A 709 -40.14 17.98 0.87
C SER A 709 -40.77 18.99 -0.10
N PRO A 710 -40.67 20.31 0.18
CA PRO A 710 -41.21 21.33 -0.71
C PRO A 710 -40.47 21.34 -2.04
N ARG A 711 -41.18 21.72 -3.10
CA ARG A 711 -40.64 21.86 -4.44
C ARG A 711 -39.84 23.15 -4.58
N LYS A 712 -38.74 23.10 -5.33
CA LYS A 712 -37.93 24.27 -5.69
C LYS A 712 -37.72 24.33 -7.20
N GLU A 713 -37.88 25.51 -7.78
CA GLU A 713 -37.60 25.72 -9.20
C GLU A 713 -36.10 25.52 -9.52
N PHE A 714 -35.82 24.86 -10.64
CA PHE A 714 -34.50 24.66 -11.21
C PHE A 714 -34.56 24.77 -12.73
N ARG A 715 -33.76 25.68 -13.28
CA ARG A 715 -33.55 25.80 -14.73
C ARG A 715 -32.30 25.00 -15.13
N SER A 716 -32.48 23.99 -15.98
CA SER A 716 -31.34 23.24 -16.53
C SER A 716 -30.66 24.06 -17.63
N SER A 717 -29.36 24.31 -17.46
CA SER A 717 -28.51 24.89 -18.51
C SER A 717 -28.34 23.95 -19.71
N ARG A 718 -28.52 22.64 -19.49
CA ARG A 718 -28.35 21.62 -20.52
C ARG A 718 -29.57 21.42 -21.41
N THR A 719 -30.77 21.52 -20.85
CA THR A 719 -32.01 21.34 -21.62
C THR A 719 -32.76 22.65 -21.87
N ASN A 720 -32.34 23.75 -21.25
CA ASN A 720 -33.01 25.06 -21.24
C ASN A 720 -34.48 24.99 -20.77
N ARG A 721 -34.83 23.97 -19.99
CA ARG A 721 -36.18 23.75 -19.43
C ARG A 721 -36.20 24.09 -17.95
N VAL A 722 -37.37 24.46 -17.46
CA VAL A 722 -37.63 24.74 -16.05
C VAL A 722 -38.31 23.52 -15.42
N TYR A 723 -37.82 23.12 -14.26
CA TYR A 723 -38.35 22.02 -13.48
C TYR A 723 -38.68 22.48 -12.06
N GLU A 724 -39.72 21.91 -11.48
CA GLU A 724 -39.84 21.84 -10.02
C GLU A 724 -39.08 20.60 -9.51
N VAL A 725 -38.25 20.77 -8.49
CA VAL A 725 -37.37 19.72 -7.96
C VAL A 725 -37.68 19.46 -6.49
N GLN A 726 -37.77 18.18 -6.12
CA GLN A 726 -37.85 17.72 -4.73
C GLN A 726 -36.59 16.96 -4.34
N VAL A 727 -36.23 17.05 -3.05
CA VAL A 727 -35.14 16.28 -2.45
C VAL A 727 -35.60 15.51 -1.22
N VAL A 728 -35.13 14.28 -1.10
CA VAL A 728 -35.39 13.39 0.06
C VAL A 728 -34.08 12.70 0.42
N LEU A 729 -33.78 12.56 1.72
CA LEU A 729 -32.63 11.77 2.16
C LEU A 729 -33.03 10.30 2.27
N GLN A 730 -32.32 9.43 1.57
CA GLN A 730 -32.37 7.98 1.80
C GLN A 730 -31.44 7.65 2.97
N CYS A 731 -31.99 6.95 3.96
CA CYS A 731 -31.36 6.78 5.27
C CYS A 731 -31.24 5.30 5.64
N ARG A 732 -30.22 4.98 6.41
CA ARG A 732 -30.19 3.79 7.27
C ARG A 732 -30.65 4.19 8.66
N GLN A 733 -31.52 3.42 9.27
CA GLN A 733 -32.03 3.68 10.62
C GLN A 733 -31.99 2.44 11.50
N LYS A 734 -31.50 2.58 12.73
CA LYS A 734 -31.36 1.46 13.66
C LYS A 734 -32.75 0.91 14.02
N PRO A 735 -33.01 -0.41 13.91
CA PRO A 735 -34.37 -0.97 14.04
C PRO A 735 -35.07 -0.68 15.38
N THR A 736 -34.29 -0.56 16.46
CA THR A 736 -34.81 -0.35 17.83
C THR A 736 -34.81 1.12 18.27
N SER A 737 -34.60 2.05 17.33
CA SER A 737 -34.38 3.46 17.67
C SER A 737 -35.57 4.39 17.42
N PHE A 738 -36.69 3.86 16.94
CA PHE A 738 -37.84 4.67 16.56
C PHE A 738 -39.14 4.02 17.00
N THR A 739 -40.19 4.84 17.08
CA THR A 739 -41.57 4.37 17.25
C THR A 739 -42.32 4.58 15.94
N ALA A 740 -43.03 3.54 15.49
CA ALA A 740 -43.91 3.62 14.33
C ALA A 740 -45.31 4.11 14.75
N GLN A 741 -45.90 4.98 13.95
CA GLN A 741 -47.22 5.54 14.19
C GLN A 741 -48.02 5.71 12.88
N SER A 742 -49.30 6.03 13.05
CA SER A 742 -50.17 6.46 11.97
C SER A 742 -49.71 7.80 11.41
N GLU A 743 -50.02 8.03 10.14
CA GLU A 743 -49.76 9.31 9.48
C GLU A 743 -50.36 10.51 10.24
N THR A 744 -49.63 11.63 10.27
CA THR A 744 -50.00 12.85 11.00
C THR A 744 -50.45 14.01 10.11
N VAL A 745 -50.46 13.82 8.78
CA VAL A 745 -50.76 14.85 7.77
C VAL A 745 -52.24 14.89 7.38
N ARG A 746 -53.07 14.02 7.98
CA ARG A 746 -54.52 13.89 7.77
C ARG A 746 -54.86 13.65 6.30
N ALA A 747 -54.25 12.63 5.69
CA ALA A 747 -54.54 12.21 4.31
C ALA A 747 -55.98 11.64 4.11
N GLY A 748 -56.78 11.55 5.17
CA GLY A 748 -58.13 10.97 5.15
C GLY A 748 -58.10 9.45 4.92
N SER A 749 -59.15 8.89 4.32
CA SER A 749 -59.24 7.47 3.96
C SER A 749 -58.37 7.07 2.75
N LYS A 750 -57.62 8.02 2.17
CA LYS A 750 -56.81 7.77 0.97
C LYS A 750 -55.48 7.12 1.35
N ARG A 751 -55.25 5.93 0.81
CA ARG A 751 -54.00 5.17 1.02
C ARG A 751 -52.82 5.90 0.34
N ILE A 752 -51.80 6.27 1.11
CA ILE A 752 -50.66 7.07 0.61
C ILE A 752 -49.67 6.19 -0.17
N CYS A 753 -49.45 4.96 0.30
CA CYS A 753 -48.58 4.00 -0.36
C CYS A 753 -49.31 2.67 -0.60
N PRO A 754 -49.28 2.12 -1.82
CA PRO A 754 -49.90 0.82 -2.12
C PRO A 754 -49.32 -0.36 -1.32
N PHE A 755 -48.11 -0.22 -0.79
CA PHE A 755 -47.36 -1.30 -0.14
C PHE A 755 -47.29 -1.17 1.39
N ILE A 756 -47.41 0.05 1.93
CA ILE A 756 -47.32 0.32 3.38
C ILE A 756 -48.66 0.93 3.85
N PRO A 757 -49.30 0.37 4.89
CA PRO A 757 -50.56 0.90 5.42
C PRO A 757 -50.34 2.24 6.15
N ASN A 758 -51.35 3.13 6.14
CA ASN A 758 -51.25 4.48 6.70
C ASN A 758 -50.99 4.47 8.22
N GLU A 759 -51.38 3.38 8.92
CA GLU A 759 -51.20 3.17 10.37
C GLU A 759 -49.75 2.88 10.77
N LYS A 760 -48.85 2.61 9.80
CA LYS A 760 -47.44 2.26 10.04
C LYS A 760 -46.46 3.03 9.15
N VAL A 761 -46.91 4.15 8.56
CA VAL A 761 -46.15 4.85 7.51
C VAL A 761 -45.18 5.91 8.06
N GLU A 762 -45.34 6.34 9.31
CA GLU A 762 -44.50 7.37 9.91
C GLU A 762 -43.71 6.83 11.11
N TYR A 763 -42.40 7.06 11.10
CA TYR A 763 -41.47 6.69 12.17
C TYR A 763 -40.91 7.96 12.81
N TYR A 764 -40.85 8.01 14.14
CA TYR A 764 -40.24 9.13 14.85
C TYR A 764 -39.20 8.70 15.88
N THR A 765 -38.17 9.53 16.06
CA THR A 765 -37.10 9.36 17.04
C THR A 765 -36.53 10.71 17.46
N ASP A 766 -36.01 10.82 18.68
CA ASP A 766 -35.18 11.95 19.14
C ASP A 766 -33.67 11.62 19.12
N ILE A 767 -33.29 10.41 18.72
CA ILE A 767 -31.90 9.92 18.71
C ILE A 767 -31.25 10.21 17.36
N ARG A 768 -30.53 11.33 17.27
CA ARG A 768 -29.84 11.75 16.02
C ARG A 768 -28.85 10.72 15.48
N SER A 769 -28.11 10.06 16.36
CA SER A 769 -27.10 9.06 15.99
C SER A 769 -27.69 7.74 15.48
N ALA A 770 -29.01 7.58 15.54
CA ALA A 770 -29.67 6.36 15.10
C ALA A 770 -30.15 6.40 13.63
N ILE A 771 -29.88 7.50 12.92
CA ILE A 771 -30.21 7.68 11.51
C ILE A 771 -28.98 8.19 10.78
N VAL A 772 -28.65 7.57 9.65
CA VAL A 772 -27.52 7.92 8.79
C VAL A 772 -28.02 8.11 7.36
N ALA A 773 -27.84 9.31 6.80
CA ALA A 773 -28.16 9.57 5.40
C ALA A 773 -27.06 8.97 4.49
N TYR A 774 -27.46 8.23 3.45
CA TYR A 774 -26.53 7.62 2.50
C TYR A 774 -26.87 7.86 1.02
N GLY A 775 -28.01 8.46 0.74
CA GLY A 775 -28.35 8.92 -0.60
C GLY A 775 -29.15 10.20 -0.58
N LEU A 776 -28.84 11.11 -1.50
CA LEU A 776 -29.70 12.23 -1.83
C LEU A 776 -30.58 11.83 -3.00
N LEU A 777 -31.88 11.64 -2.76
CA LEU A 777 -32.86 11.34 -3.78
C LEU A 777 -33.41 12.63 -4.38
N VAL A 778 -33.36 12.75 -5.70
CA VAL A 778 -33.82 13.91 -6.46
C VAL A 778 -34.89 13.48 -7.47
N ARG A 779 -35.96 14.26 -7.59
CA ARG A 779 -37.02 14.09 -8.60
C ARG A 779 -37.38 15.43 -9.23
N PHE A 780 -37.64 15.37 -10.53
CA PHE A 780 -37.98 16.52 -11.38
C PHE A 780 -39.42 16.41 -11.87
N TYR A 781 -40.11 17.55 -11.89
CA TYR A 781 -41.42 17.77 -12.52
C TYR A 781 -41.22 18.87 -13.57
N GLU A 782 -41.47 18.57 -14.83
CA GLU A 782 -41.35 19.56 -15.91
C GLU A 782 -42.50 20.56 -15.81
N ILE A 783 -42.18 21.85 -15.85
CA ILE A 783 -43.18 22.92 -15.94
C ILE A 783 -43.40 23.14 -17.44
N SER A 784 -44.53 22.66 -17.97
CA SER A 784 -44.93 22.98 -19.34
C SER A 784 -45.45 24.42 -19.42
N ASP A 785 -45.13 25.13 -20.51
CA ASP A 785 -45.71 26.44 -20.84
C ASP A 785 -47.21 26.35 -21.25
N ASP A 786 -47.86 25.19 -21.07
CA ASP A 786 -49.31 25.03 -21.22
C ASP A 786 -50.00 25.04 -19.83
N CYS A 787 -50.82 26.07 -19.64
CA CYS A 787 -51.60 26.47 -18.45
C CYS A 787 -52.62 25.43 -17.95
N ASP A 788 -52.93 25.45 -16.64
CA ASP A 788 -54.25 25.77 -16.04
C ASP A 788 -54.43 25.22 -14.60
N PHE A 789 -54.86 26.13 -13.70
CA PHE A 789 -55.51 26.01 -12.38
C PHE A 789 -55.38 24.74 -11.51
#